data_AF-A0A3M1S2L1-F1
#
_entry.id   AF-A0A3M1S2L1-F1
#
_cell.length_a   1.000
_cell.length_b   1.000
_cell.length_c   1.000
_cell.angle_alpha   90.00
_cell.angle_beta   90.00
_cell.angle_gamma   90.00
#
_symmetry.space_group_name_H-M   'P 1'
#
loop_
_entity.id
_entity.type
_entity.pdbx_description
1 polymer ?
#
loop_
_entity_poly.entity_id
_entity_poly.type
_entity_poly.pdbx_seq_one_letter_code
_entity_poly.pdbx_strand_id
1 'polypeptide(L)'
;MTASGRLHATEQVRNIALVGHAGAGKTTLLEQLLARSGAIHSAGSVDKGNTISDYSEQEKRLGHSLETAVCHLEHDGIFMNLLDTPGYPDFIGRAISVLPGVETAAVVINAQAGVELVSRRIMRFAAEQRMCRMVIVNRIDAPDVDFAAVMADIRETFGKECLPLNLPAEGGRSVADCFFQHEDKQTDFSSVQEAHTEIVDQVVELDEELMELYLEQGEDLSPEQLHDPFERALRRGHLIPVCFVSAETGAGLNQLLNIFTRLMPSPLEANPPQFFKGEGEHAQPVEISGKPDDHFLGHVFKVNVDPYIGKIGVFRVHQGTIRTGDQIFVGERRKGFKAAHLYRLQGSETTEIPEGIPGDICAVAKVDELHFDAVLHASHDEDQFHLKSVSLPEPMHGVALSLTRRGDEKKLSEALHKLVAEDPSLRLEFNAQANETVLRGMGELHLRLVLERMREEFNLEVETHPPQVAYRETISRKAEGHHRHKKQTGGAGQFGEVFLRVEPLPRDSGFEFVNEVVGGAIPSQFIPAVEKGVRQVLEEGAVAGFPLQDVRVIVYDGKHHPVDSKEVAFVAAGRKAFLDAVSKAKPQVLEPIAHVEVTVSGDYVGDITGHLAGIRGRIEGNTTLPGNRVRISAQVPVAELDDFQTTLKSLTGGAGSFTMSFDHYDRVPPDIQKRLEAEFSAGQGQ
;
A
#
# COMPACT_ATOMS: atom_id res chain seq x y z
N MET A 1 -33.32 -20.25 -0.69
CA MET A 1 -33.10 -21.03 0.55
C MET A 1 -32.36 -22.32 0.21
N THR A 2 -31.04 -22.27 0.26
CA THR A 2 -30.16 -23.40 0.58
C THR A 2 -29.06 -22.84 1.46
N ALA A 3 -29.44 -22.51 2.70
CA ALA A 3 -28.49 -22.53 3.80
C ALA A 3 -28.14 -24.00 4.00
N SER A 4 -27.01 -24.42 3.42
CA SER A 4 -26.46 -25.74 3.66
C SER A 4 -25.05 -25.50 4.15
N GLY A 5 -24.86 -25.56 5.47
CA GLY A 5 -23.55 -25.66 6.12
C GLY A 5 -22.84 -26.95 5.74
N ARG A 6 -22.52 -27.12 4.45
CA ARG A 6 -21.49 -28.03 4.00
C ARG A 6 -20.17 -27.33 4.26
N LEU A 7 -19.35 -27.97 5.08
CA LEU A 7 -17.94 -27.66 5.17
C LEU A 7 -17.32 -28.07 3.83
N HIS A 8 -16.97 -27.09 3.01
CA HIS A 8 -16.06 -27.29 1.88
C HIS A 8 -14.68 -27.67 2.44
N ALA A 9 -13.90 -28.43 1.68
CA ALA A 9 -12.52 -28.73 2.01
C ALA A 9 -11.60 -27.58 1.55
N THR A 10 -10.39 -27.46 2.10
CA THR A 10 -9.44 -26.41 1.76
C THR A 10 -9.13 -26.39 0.25
N GLU A 11 -9.05 -27.56 -0.38
CA GLU A 11 -8.82 -27.74 -1.82
C GLU A 11 -9.95 -27.15 -2.68
N GLN A 12 -11.14 -26.98 -2.10
CA GLN A 12 -12.33 -26.44 -2.78
C GLN A 12 -12.49 -24.93 -2.59
N VAL A 13 -11.54 -24.26 -1.94
CA VAL A 13 -11.59 -22.82 -1.71
C VAL A 13 -10.81 -22.11 -2.82
N ARG A 14 -11.33 -20.98 -3.31
CA ARG A 14 -10.55 -19.99 -4.08
C ARG A 14 -10.69 -18.60 -3.48
N ASN A 15 -9.61 -17.84 -3.37
CA ASN A 15 -9.65 -16.47 -2.88
C ASN A 15 -9.01 -15.57 -3.91
N ILE A 16 -9.81 -14.64 -4.42
CA ILE A 16 -9.48 -13.81 -5.56
C ILE A 16 -9.81 -12.37 -5.23
N ALA A 17 -8.85 -11.47 -5.38
CA ALA A 17 -9.11 -10.03 -5.33
C ALA A 17 -9.29 -9.48 -6.74
N LEU A 18 -10.42 -8.82 -6.99
CA LEU A 18 -10.68 -8.03 -8.18
C LEU A 18 -10.06 -6.65 -7.96
N VAL A 19 -8.99 -6.38 -8.70
CA VAL A 19 -8.13 -5.19 -8.55
C VAL A 19 -7.95 -4.49 -9.89
N GLY A 20 -7.65 -3.20 -9.91
CA GLY A 20 -7.46 -2.45 -11.17
C GLY A 20 -8.06 -1.05 -11.12
N HIS A 21 -7.90 -0.30 -12.20
CA HIS A 21 -8.23 1.12 -12.23
C HIS A 21 -9.74 1.42 -12.00
N ALA A 22 -10.04 2.66 -11.62
CA ALA A 22 -11.40 3.16 -11.51
C ALA A 22 -12.09 3.08 -12.89
N GLY A 23 -13.35 2.67 -12.92
CA GLY A 23 -14.09 2.52 -14.18
C GLY A 23 -13.78 1.27 -14.99
N ALA A 24 -12.88 0.38 -14.54
CA ALA A 24 -12.63 -0.92 -15.18
C ALA A 24 -13.82 -1.91 -15.08
N GLY A 25 -14.81 -1.60 -14.24
CA GLY A 25 -16.02 -2.42 -14.06
C GLY A 25 -15.86 -3.60 -13.10
N LYS A 26 -14.99 -3.48 -12.09
CA LYS A 26 -14.76 -4.51 -11.05
C LYS A 26 -16.04 -4.87 -10.28
N THR A 27 -16.70 -3.85 -9.73
CA THR A 27 -17.97 -3.95 -9.01
C THR A 27 -19.07 -4.57 -9.87
N THR A 28 -19.23 -4.10 -11.11
CA THR A 28 -20.20 -4.66 -12.07
C THR A 28 -19.88 -6.12 -12.41
N LEU A 29 -18.61 -6.46 -12.59
CA LEU A 29 -18.17 -7.82 -12.85
C LEU A 29 -18.49 -8.73 -11.65
N LEU A 30 -18.21 -8.29 -10.42
CA LEU A 30 -18.55 -9.02 -9.21
C LEU A 30 -20.06 -9.31 -9.13
N GLU A 31 -20.90 -8.29 -9.29
CA GLU A 31 -22.36 -8.42 -9.27
C GLU A 31 -22.87 -9.48 -10.26
N GLN A 32 -22.31 -9.48 -11.47
CA GLN A 32 -22.70 -10.44 -12.50
C GLN A 32 -22.25 -11.86 -12.17
N LEU A 33 -21.07 -12.04 -11.59
CA LEU A 33 -20.60 -13.36 -11.13
C LEU A 33 -21.46 -13.88 -9.97
N LEU A 34 -21.81 -13.01 -9.01
CA LEU A 34 -22.71 -13.34 -7.90
C LEU A 34 -24.11 -13.75 -8.41
N ALA A 35 -24.65 -13.01 -9.38
CA ALA A 35 -25.97 -13.31 -9.94
C ALA A 35 -25.97 -14.61 -10.75
N ARG A 36 -24.92 -14.88 -11.52
CA ARG A 36 -24.79 -16.09 -12.35
C ARG A 36 -24.57 -17.36 -11.54
N SER A 37 -23.81 -17.27 -10.45
CA SER A 37 -23.65 -18.37 -9.50
C SER A 37 -24.92 -18.63 -8.68
N GLY A 38 -25.87 -17.69 -8.66
CA GLY A 38 -27.08 -17.77 -7.86
C GLY A 38 -26.87 -17.36 -6.40
N ALA A 39 -25.70 -16.80 -6.05
CA ALA A 39 -25.44 -16.24 -4.73
C ALA A 39 -26.38 -15.06 -4.43
N ILE A 40 -26.81 -14.33 -5.46
CA ILE A 40 -27.75 -13.22 -5.38
C ILE A 40 -28.83 -13.37 -6.44
N HIS A 41 -30.01 -12.80 -6.21
CA HIS A 41 -31.16 -12.99 -7.11
C HIS A 41 -30.98 -12.31 -8.47
N SER A 42 -30.34 -11.15 -8.51
CA SER A 42 -30.10 -10.36 -9.72
C SER A 42 -28.93 -9.41 -9.49
N ALA A 43 -28.15 -9.14 -10.53
CA ALA A 43 -27.04 -8.20 -10.46
C ALA A 43 -27.53 -6.77 -10.13
N GLY A 44 -26.88 -6.14 -9.16
CA GLY A 44 -27.02 -4.73 -8.86
C GLY A 44 -26.38 -3.83 -9.93
N SER A 45 -26.60 -2.53 -9.78
CA SER A 45 -26.08 -1.48 -10.67
C SER A 45 -25.49 -0.36 -9.84
N VAL A 46 -24.24 0.00 -10.15
CA VAL A 46 -23.52 1.12 -9.49
C VAL A 46 -24.33 2.41 -9.62
N ASP A 47 -24.84 2.72 -10.82
CA ASP A 47 -25.66 3.91 -11.08
C ASP A 47 -26.95 3.98 -10.25
N LYS A 48 -27.49 2.83 -9.83
CA LYS A 48 -28.70 2.75 -9.00
C LYS A 48 -28.38 2.65 -7.51
N GLY A 49 -27.10 2.53 -7.13
CA GLY A 49 -26.65 2.41 -5.74
C GLY A 49 -27.19 1.17 -5.02
N ASN A 50 -27.40 0.06 -5.74
CA ASN A 50 -27.99 -1.16 -5.19
C ASN A 50 -27.10 -2.42 -5.35
N THR A 51 -25.80 -2.22 -5.55
CA THR A 51 -24.79 -3.29 -5.49
C THR A 51 -24.56 -3.74 -4.06
N ILE A 52 -24.11 -4.98 -3.88
CA ILE A 52 -23.79 -5.60 -2.60
C ILE A 52 -22.40 -5.19 -2.10
N SER A 53 -21.44 -4.95 -2.99
CA SER A 53 -20.09 -4.50 -2.60
C SER A 53 -20.05 -3.03 -2.17
N ASP A 54 -20.64 -2.12 -2.95
CA ASP A 54 -20.71 -0.69 -2.61
C ASP A 54 -21.88 -0.38 -1.68
N TYR A 55 -21.77 -0.79 -0.41
CA TYR A 55 -22.86 -0.71 0.56
C TYR A 55 -22.91 0.59 1.37
N SER A 56 -21.81 1.34 1.46
CA SER A 56 -21.77 2.59 2.24
C SER A 56 -22.51 3.72 1.52
N GLU A 57 -23.05 4.69 2.28
CA GLU A 57 -23.74 5.85 1.70
C GLU A 57 -22.78 6.74 0.90
N GLN A 58 -21.50 6.81 1.29
CA GLN A 58 -20.48 7.55 0.53
C GLN A 58 -20.24 6.91 -0.85
N GLU A 59 -20.11 5.59 -0.93
CA GLU A 59 -19.91 4.87 -2.19
C GLU A 59 -21.10 5.03 -3.12
N LYS A 60 -22.34 4.84 -2.62
CA LYS A 60 -23.57 5.01 -3.40
C LYS A 60 -23.70 6.42 -3.97
N ARG A 61 -23.33 7.45 -3.19
CA ARG A 61 -23.40 8.85 -3.62
C ARG A 61 -22.32 9.20 -4.64
N LEU A 62 -21.12 8.62 -4.51
CA LEU A 62 -19.98 8.91 -5.37
C LEU A 62 -19.92 8.02 -6.63
N GLY A 63 -20.68 6.92 -6.65
CA GLY A 63 -20.72 5.98 -7.76
C GLY A 63 -19.42 5.20 -7.97
N HIS A 64 -18.67 4.95 -6.90
CA HIS A 64 -17.46 4.11 -6.93
C HIS A 64 -17.10 3.57 -5.54
N SER A 65 -16.49 2.39 -5.53
CA SER A 65 -16.00 1.73 -4.31
C SER A 65 -14.91 2.54 -3.61
N LEU A 66 -15.00 2.61 -2.28
CA LEU A 66 -14.07 3.25 -1.36
C LEU A 66 -13.47 2.25 -0.37
N GLU A 67 -14.22 1.20 -0.07
CA GLU A 67 -13.80 0.09 0.78
C GLU A 67 -13.65 -1.18 -0.03
N THR A 68 -12.78 -2.06 0.43
CA THR A 68 -12.79 -3.43 -0.08
C THR A 68 -13.95 -4.19 0.53
N ALA A 69 -14.85 -4.71 -0.32
CA ALA A 69 -15.94 -5.59 0.09
C ALA A 69 -15.53 -7.06 -0.07
N VAL A 70 -15.89 -7.89 0.92
CA VAL A 70 -15.71 -9.35 0.84
C VAL A 70 -17.05 -9.96 0.47
N CYS A 71 -17.08 -10.65 -0.66
CA CYS A 71 -18.23 -11.39 -1.14
C CYS A 71 -17.85 -12.85 -1.37
N HIS A 72 -18.85 -13.74 -1.39
CA HIS A 72 -18.63 -15.14 -1.66
C HIS A 72 -19.71 -15.73 -2.58
N LEU A 73 -19.33 -16.77 -3.30
CA LEU A 73 -20.22 -17.58 -4.14
C LEU A 73 -19.78 -19.04 -4.16
N GLU A 74 -20.69 -19.93 -4.55
CA GLU A 74 -20.40 -21.33 -4.83
C GLU A 74 -20.70 -21.63 -6.29
N HIS A 75 -19.77 -22.31 -6.96
CA HIS A 75 -19.95 -22.77 -8.34
C HIS A 75 -19.21 -24.09 -8.55
N ASP A 76 -19.88 -25.08 -9.15
CA ASP A 76 -19.32 -26.41 -9.42
C ASP A 76 -18.63 -27.10 -8.22
N GLY A 77 -19.16 -26.88 -7.01
CA GLY A 77 -18.62 -27.45 -5.77
C GLY A 77 -17.37 -26.75 -5.22
N ILE A 78 -16.98 -25.61 -5.81
CA ILE A 78 -15.91 -24.73 -5.33
C ILE A 78 -16.52 -23.53 -4.62
N PHE A 79 -16.01 -23.23 -3.43
CA PHE A 79 -16.35 -22.05 -2.64
C PHE A 79 -15.35 -20.93 -2.96
N MET A 80 -15.84 -19.79 -3.46
CA MET A 80 -14.99 -18.67 -3.86
C MET A 80 -15.26 -17.46 -3.00
N ASN A 81 -14.19 -16.87 -2.45
CA ASN A 81 -14.21 -15.53 -1.90
C ASN A 81 -13.70 -14.55 -2.98
N LEU A 82 -14.52 -13.55 -3.29
CA LEU A 82 -14.21 -12.47 -4.22
C LEU A 82 -14.14 -11.16 -3.45
N LEU A 83 -12.97 -10.51 -3.51
CA LEU A 83 -12.75 -9.21 -2.89
C LEU A 83 -12.83 -8.11 -3.96
N ASP A 84 -13.87 -7.27 -3.91
CA ASP A 84 -13.97 -6.09 -4.77
C ASP A 84 -13.25 -4.93 -4.11
N THR A 85 -12.29 -4.34 -4.82
CA THR A 85 -11.38 -3.32 -4.27
C THR A 85 -11.60 -1.95 -4.92
N PRO A 86 -11.32 -0.85 -4.20
CA PRO A 86 -11.41 0.48 -4.77
C PRO A 86 -10.38 0.69 -5.90
N GLY A 87 -10.81 1.40 -6.96
CA GLY A 87 -9.99 1.59 -8.17
C GLY A 87 -9.29 2.93 -8.31
N TYR A 88 -9.65 3.92 -7.49
CA TYR A 88 -9.03 5.24 -7.56
C TYR A 88 -7.62 5.20 -6.95
N PRO A 89 -6.64 5.93 -7.53
CA PRO A 89 -5.30 6.02 -6.97
C PRO A 89 -5.26 6.45 -5.50
N ASP A 90 -6.17 7.34 -5.09
CA ASP A 90 -6.39 7.80 -3.71
C ASP A 90 -6.65 6.67 -2.71
N PHE A 91 -7.15 5.52 -3.14
CA PHE A 91 -7.49 4.37 -2.28
C PHE A 91 -6.65 3.13 -2.61
N ILE A 92 -5.56 3.29 -3.36
CA ILE A 92 -4.69 2.15 -3.72
C ILE A 92 -4.13 1.42 -2.49
N GLY A 93 -3.90 2.14 -1.39
CA GLY A 93 -3.46 1.54 -0.13
C GLY A 93 -4.45 0.50 0.39
N ARG A 94 -5.77 0.77 0.31
CA ARG A 94 -6.83 -0.17 0.68
C ARG A 94 -6.94 -1.36 -0.27
N ALA A 95 -6.69 -1.13 -1.56
CA ALA A 95 -6.67 -2.21 -2.55
C ALA A 95 -5.48 -3.15 -2.35
N ILE A 96 -4.31 -2.61 -1.99
CA ILE A 96 -3.09 -3.40 -1.74
C ILE A 96 -3.15 -4.11 -0.39
N SER A 97 -3.72 -3.49 0.64
CA SER A 97 -3.72 -4.00 2.01
C SER A 97 -4.39 -5.37 2.16
N VAL A 98 -5.36 -5.68 1.30
CA VAL A 98 -6.12 -6.95 1.36
C VAL A 98 -5.47 -8.11 0.62
N LEU A 99 -4.45 -7.84 -0.20
CA LEU A 99 -3.83 -8.85 -1.05
C LEU A 99 -3.20 -10.04 -0.29
N PRO A 100 -2.60 -9.88 0.90
CA PRO A 100 -2.16 -11.02 1.70
C PRO A 100 -3.28 -12.01 2.09
N GLY A 101 -4.54 -11.57 2.03
CA GLY A 101 -5.72 -12.39 2.33
C GLY A 101 -6.19 -13.28 1.18
N VAL A 102 -5.56 -13.23 -0.01
CA VAL A 102 -5.99 -13.98 -1.19
C VAL A 102 -4.82 -14.68 -1.88
N GLU A 103 -5.10 -15.72 -2.68
CA GLU A 103 -4.07 -16.41 -3.47
C GLU A 103 -3.86 -15.75 -4.85
N THR A 104 -4.92 -15.15 -5.40
CA THR A 104 -4.91 -14.61 -6.77
C THR A 104 -5.29 -13.13 -6.80
N ALA A 105 -4.45 -12.32 -7.45
CA ALA A 105 -4.78 -10.96 -7.84
C ALA A 105 -5.28 -10.94 -9.29
N ALA A 106 -6.59 -10.70 -9.48
CA ALA A 106 -7.23 -10.59 -10.78
C ALA A 106 -7.34 -9.12 -11.20
N VAL A 107 -6.42 -8.69 -12.05
CA VAL A 107 -6.28 -7.31 -12.52
C VAL A 107 -7.23 -7.03 -13.67
N VAL A 108 -8.33 -6.34 -13.36
CA VAL A 108 -9.35 -5.92 -14.31
C VAL A 108 -8.90 -4.66 -15.05
N ILE A 109 -8.96 -4.73 -16.38
CA ILE A 109 -8.58 -3.67 -17.31
C ILE A 109 -9.75 -3.39 -18.22
N ASN A 110 -10.01 -2.11 -18.51
CA ASN A 110 -11.00 -1.71 -19.50
C ASN A 110 -10.39 -1.83 -20.92
N ALA A 111 -11.05 -2.56 -21.80
CA ALA A 111 -10.58 -2.81 -23.16
C ALA A 111 -10.34 -1.54 -23.98
N GLN A 112 -11.12 -0.47 -23.80
CA GLN A 112 -10.87 0.81 -24.49
C GLN A 112 -9.70 1.59 -23.90
N ALA A 113 -9.49 1.48 -22.59
CA ALA A 113 -8.51 2.27 -21.87
C ALA A 113 -7.10 1.68 -21.94
N GLY A 114 -6.98 0.35 -21.96
CA GLY A 114 -5.71 -0.36 -21.87
C GLY A 114 -5.10 -0.32 -20.47
N VAL A 115 -3.80 -0.55 -20.36
CA VAL A 115 -3.11 -0.74 -19.07
C VAL A 115 -2.85 0.58 -18.34
N GLU A 116 -3.57 0.83 -17.25
CA GLU A 116 -3.46 2.04 -16.43
C GLU A 116 -2.58 1.89 -15.17
N LEU A 117 -2.25 3.00 -14.52
CA LEU A 117 -1.29 3.07 -13.40
C LEU A 117 -1.59 2.10 -12.25
N VAL A 118 -2.85 2.05 -11.81
CA VAL A 118 -3.27 1.20 -10.68
C VAL A 118 -3.04 -0.26 -11.03
N SER A 119 -3.38 -0.67 -12.25
CA SER A 119 -3.15 -2.02 -12.76
C SER A 119 -1.65 -2.37 -12.76
N ARG A 120 -0.77 -1.44 -13.14
CA ARG A 120 0.70 -1.64 -13.11
C ARG A 120 1.26 -1.79 -11.71
N ARG A 121 0.85 -0.91 -10.79
CA ARG A 121 1.30 -0.94 -9.40
C ARG A 121 0.88 -2.25 -8.72
N ILE A 122 -0.36 -2.69 -8.95
CA ILE A 122 -0.88 -3.92 -8.37
C ILE A 122 -0.23 -5.16 -9.01
N MET A 123 -0.02 -5.20 -10.33
CA MET A 123 0.70 -6.31 -10.97
C MET A 123 2.13 -6.47 -10.43
N ARG A 124 2.85 -5.35 -10.26
CA ARG A 124 4.19 -5.35 -9.66
C ARG A 124 4.15 -5.83 -8.21
N PHE A 125 3.23 -5.29 -7.42
CA PHE A 125 3.08 -5.67 -6.01
C PHE A 125 2.76 -7.16 -5.85
N ALA A 126 1.79 -7.67 -6.61
CA ALA A 126 1.42 -9.09 -6.60
C ALA A 126 2.61 -9.97 -6.99
N ALA A 127 3.48 -9.52 -7.91
CA ALA A 127 4.71 -10.23 -8.26
C ALA A 127 5.73 -10.26 -7.10
N GLU A 128 5.95 -9.13 -6.42
CA GLU A 128 6.84 -9.02 -5.25
C GLU A 128 6.39 -9.90 -4.09
N GLN A 129 5.08 -10.11 -3.94
CA GLN A 129 4.45 -11.02 -2.97
C GLN A 129 4.35 -12.46 -3.46
N ARG A 130 4.85 -12.77 -4.68
CA ARG A 130 4.76 -14.11 -5.30
C ARG A 130 3.33 -14.64 -5.38
N MET A 131 2.36 -13.76 -5.57
CA MET A 131 0.96 -14.14 -5.75
C MET A 131 0.71 -14.62 -7.18
N CYS A 132 -0.31 -15.47 -7.34
CA CYS A 132 -0.83 -15.76 -8.67
C CYS A 132 -1.49 -14.51 -9.24
N ARG A 133 -1.30 -14.26 -10.53
CA ARG A 133 -1.77 -13.05 -11.21
C ARG A 133 -2.57 -13.44 -12.44
N MET A 134 -3.66 -12.73 -12.67
CA MET A 134 -4.51 -12.86 -13.84
C MET A 134 -4.87 -11.47 -14.35
N VAL A 135 -5.05 -11.33 -15.65
CA VAL A 135 -5.62 -10.12 -16.27
C VAL A 135 -7.02 -10.43 -16.78
N ILE A 136 -7.98 -9.56 -16.44
CA ILE A 136 -9.35 -9.62 -16.96
C ILE A 136 -9.59 -8.38 -17.80
N VAL A 137 -9.70 -8.54 -19.12
CA VAL A 137 -10.04 -7.46 -20.04
C VAL A 137 -11.56 -7.35 -20.11
N ASN A 138 -12.12 -6.37 -19.42
CA ASN A 138 -13.55 -6.10 -19.36
C ASN A 138 -13.98 -5.05 -20.39
N ARG A 139 -15.30 -4.92 -20.61
CA ARG A 139 -15.91 -3.99 -21.57
C ARG A 139 -15.49 -4.24 -23.01
N ILE A 140 -15.35 -5.51 -23.38
CA ILE A 140 -15.08 -5.91 -24.76
C ILE A 140 -16.23 -5.57 -25.72
N ASP A 141 -17.43 -5.33 -25.20
CA ASP A 141 -18.61 -4.89 -25.95
C ASP A 141 -18.56 -3.42 -26.38
N ALA A 142 -17.57 -2.66 -25.90
CA ALA A 142 -17.44 -1.25 -26.19
C ALA A 142 -17.07 -1.02 -27.68
N PRO A 143 -17.52 0.10 -28.28
CA PRO A 143 -17.25 0.37 -29.69
C PRO A 143 -15.76 0.63 -29.94
N ASP A 144 -15.32 0.27 -31.15
CA ASP A 144 -14.00 0.59 -31.71
C ASP A 144 -12.81 0.12 -30.86
N VAL A 145 -12.95 -1.02 -30.15
CA VAL A 145 -11.85 -1.64 -29.41
C VAL A 145 -10.93 -2.40 -30.37
N ASP A 146 -9.63 -2.05 -30.36
CA ASP A 146 -8.58 -2.83 -31.02
C ASP A 146 -8.00 -3.85 -30.01
N PHE A 147 -8.56 -5.06 -30.01
CA PHE A 147 -8.15 -6.12 -29.09
C PHE A 147 -6.70 -6.57 -29.27
N ALA A 148 -6.17 -6.52 -30.50
CA ALA A 148 -4.79 -6.88 -30.76
C ALA A 148 -3.83 -5.86 -30.14
N ALA A 149 -4.15 -4.56 -30.25
CA ALA A 149 -3.38 -3.50 -29.60
C ALA A 149 -3.45 -3.59 -28.07
N VAL A 150 -4.62 -3.92 -27.50
CA VAL A 150 -4.78 -4.13 -26.04
C VAL A 150 -3.92 -5.30 -25.56
N MET A 151 -3.92 -6.42 -26.28
CA MET A 151 -3.09 -7.58 -25.94
C MET A 151 -1.60 -7.25 -26.05
N ALA A 152 -1.19 -6.46 -27.06
CA ALA A 152 0.17 -6.00 -27.21
C ALA A 152 0.61 -5.08 -26.04
N ASP A 153 -0.22 -4.12 -25.62
CA ASP A 153 0.04 -3.24 -24.46
C ASP A 153 0.18 -4.04 -23.16
N ILE A 154 -0.67 -5.07 -22.96
CA ILE A 154 -0.57 -6.00 -21.84
C ILE A 154 0.78 -6.73 -21.85
N ARG A 155 1.20 -7.29 -22.99
CA ARG A 155 2.47 -8.02 -23.11
C ARG A 155 3.69 -7.11 -22.95
N GLU A 156 3.65 -5.92 -23.52
CA GLU A 156 4.72 -4.92 -23.36
C GLU A 156 4.87 -4.48 -21.90
N THR A 157 3.75 -4.31 -21.19
CA THR A 157 3.76 -3.79 -19.82
C THR A 157 4.02 -4.87 -18.77
N PHE A 158 3.46 -6.08 -18.94
CA PHE A 158 3.47 -7.13 -17.91
C PHE A 158 4.34 -8.35 -18.25
N GLY A 159 4.79 -8.47 -19.50
CA GLY A 159 5.61 -9.57 -19.96
C GLY A 159 4.91 -10.44 -21.01
N LYS A 160 5.73 -11.17 -21.78
CA LYS A 160 5.28 -12.10 -22.82
C LYS A 160 4.48 -13.29 -22.25
N GLU A 161 4.64 -13.55 -20.96
CA GLU A 161 3.96 -14.58 -20.17
C GLU A 161 2.45 -14.32 -20.04
N CYS A 162 1.97 -13.13 -20.42
CA CYS A 162 0.56 -12.82 -20.55
C CYS A 162 -0.05 -13.49 -21.80
N LEU A 163 -0.84 -14.55 -21.59
CA LEU A 163 -1.44 -15.36 -22.66
C LEU A 163 -2.96 -15.46 -22.53
N PRO A 164 -3.72 -15.34 -23.64
CA PRO A 164 -5.18 -15.31 -23.60
C PRO A 164 -5.79 -16.71 -23.48
N LEU A 165 -6.51 -17.00 -22.39
CA LEU A 165 -7.25 -18.26 -22.21
C LEU A 165 -8.58 -18.30 -22.98
N ASN A 166 -9.05 -17.12 -23.41
CA ASN A 166 -10.14 -16.98 -24.35
C ASN A 166 -9.85 -15.81 -25.28
N LEU A 167 -10.55 -15.75 -26.40
CA LEU A 167 -10.43 -14.66 -27.37
C LEU A 167 -11.81 -14.04 -27.63
N PRO A 168 -11.91 -12.71 -27.77
CA PRO A 168 -13.16 -12.06 -28.17
C PRO A 168 -13.53 -12.46 -29.59
N ALA A 169 -14.83 -12.57 -29.84
CA ALA A 169 -15.39 -12.90 -31.15
C ALA A 169 -16.69 -12.13 -31.38
N GLU A 170 -17.05 -11.96 -32.66
CA GLU A 170 -18.22 -11.20 -33.10
C GLU A 170 -18.20 -9.74 -32.65
N GLY A 171 -17.01 -9.11 -32.67
CA GLY A 171 -16.79 -7.75 -32.19
C GLY A 171 -17.06 -7.61 -30.69
N GLY A 172 -16.53 -8.55 -29.90
CA GLY A 172 -16.65 -8.57 -28.44
C GLY A 172 -18.03 -8.97 -27.88
N ARG A 173 -19.00 -9.38 -28.72
CA ARG A 173 -20.32 -9.84 -28.24
C ARG A 173 -20.28 -11.26 -27.67
N SER A 174 -19.21 -11.99 -27.95
CA SER A 174 -18.99 -13.34 -27.49
C SER A 174 -17.49 -13.58 -27.31
N VAL A 175 -17.13 -14.72 -26.76
CA VAL A 175 -15.74 -15.18 -26.71
C VAL A 175 -15.65 -16.61 -27.25
N ALA A 176 -14.44 -17.03 -27.59
CA ALA A 176 -14.06 -18.40 -27.91
C ALA A 176 -13.09 -18.92 -26.83
N ASP A 177 -13.36 -20.10 -26.28
CA ASP A 177 -12.45 -20.77 -25.35
C ASP A 177 -11.17 -21.20 -26.09
N CYS A 178 -10.00 -20.98 -25.50
CA CYS A 178 -8.70 -21.32 -26.10
C CYS A 178 -7.94 -22.38 -25.30
N PHE A 179 -8.53 -22.97 -24.26
CA PHE A 179 -7.83 -23.89 -23.37
C PHE A 179 -8.62 -25.18 -23.09
N PHE A 180 -9.88 -25.09 -22.68
CA PHE A 180 -10.69 -26.26 -22.33
C PHE A 180 -11.35 -26.91 -23.53
N GLN A 181 -11.78 -26.10 -24.50
CA GLN A 181 -12.50 -26.55 -25.68
C GLN A 181 -11.89 -25.91 -26.91
N HIS A 182 -11.59 -26.73 -27.92
CA HIS A 182 -11.17 -26.23 -29.22
C HIS A 182 -12.43 -25.79 -29.98
N GLU A 183 -12.85 -24.54 -29.76
CA GLU A 183 -13.95 -23.94 -30.50
C GLU A 183 -13.47 -23.50 -31.89
N ASP A 184 -14.01 -24.11 -32.96
CA ASP A 184 -13.78 -23.64 -34.34
C ASP A 184 -14.63 -22.39 -34.62
N LYS A 185 -14.23 -21.30 -33.96
CA LYS A 185 -14.93 -20.01 -33.98
C LYS A 185 -13.98 -18.92 -34.45
N GLN A 186 -14.45 -18.09 -35.39
CA GLN A 186 -13.69 -16.94 -35.86
C GLN A 186 -13.62 -15.87 -34.76
N THR A 187 -12.40 -15.56 -34.33
CA THR A 187 -12.06 -14.58 -33.30
C THR A 187 -11.72 -13.22 -33.90
N ASP A 188 -11.84 -12.17 -33.10
CA ASP A 188 -11.60 -10.78 -33.53
C ASP A 188 -10.10 -10.48 -33.72
N PHE A 189 -9.23 -11.24 -33.04
CA PHE A 189 -7.78 -11.26 -33.26
C PHE A 189 -7.20 -12.63 -32.90
N SER A 190 -6.05 -12.97 -33.50
CA SER A 190 -5.42 -14.30 -33.39
C SER A 190 -6.34 -15.44 -33.84
N SER A 191 -5.84 -16.68 -33.87
CA SER A 191 -6.69 -17.87 -33.91
C SER A 191 -6.71 -18.60 -32.55
N VAL A 192 -7.78 -19.36 -32.30
CA VAL A 192 -7.90 -20.25 -31.13
C VAL A 192 -6.74 -21.23 -31.07
N GLN A 193 -6.34 -21.81 -32.22
CA GLN A 193 -5.23 -22.74 -32.29
C GLN A 193 -3.91 -22.10 -31.88
N GLU A 194 -3.57 -20.92 -32.43
CA GLU A 194 -2.32 -20.23 -32.08
C GLU A 194 -2.27 -19.88 -30.58
N ALA A 195 -3.38 -19.40 -30.01
CA ALA A 195 -3.44 -19.10 -28.58
C ALA A 195 -3.28 -20.35 -27.72
N HIS A 196 -3.93 -21.46 -28.10
CA HIS A 196 -3.80 -22.75 -27.42
C HIS A 196 -2.35 -23.25 -27.46
N THR A 197 -1.73 -23.27 -28.64
CA THR A 197 -0.32 -23.67 -28.81
C THR A 197 0.61 -22.82 -27.93
N GLU A 198 0.44 -21.49 -27.92
CA GLU A 198 1.25 -20.61 -27.06
C GLU A 198 1.11 -20.96 -25.57
N ILE A 199 -0.11 -21.26 -25.10
CA ILE A 199 -0.35 -21.66 -23.70
C ILE A 199 0.32 -23.00 -23.39
N VAL A 200 0.11 -24.01 -24.24
CA VAL A 200 0.68 -25.34 -24.04
C VAL A 200 2.19 -25.28 -24.05
N ASP A 201 2.80 -24.60 -25.02
CA ASP A 201 4.25 -24.39 -25.10
C ASP A 201 4.78 -23.76 -23.79
N GLN A 202 4.12 -22.72 -23.28
CA GLN A 202 4.52 -22.02 -22.05
C GLN A 202 4.40 -22.90 -20.80
N VAL A 203 3.39 -23.76 -20.73
CA VAL A 203 3.15 -24.67 -19.60
C VAL A 203 4.16 -25.82 -19.61
N VAL A 204 4.42 -26.37 -20.80
CA VAL A 204 5.34 -27.48 -21.03
C VAL A 204 6.79 -27.06 -20.81
N GLU A 205 7.16 -25.79 -21.04
CA GLU A 205 8.51 -25.26 -20.80
C GLU A 205 9.03 -25.50 -19.37
N LEU A 206 8.14 -25.64 -18.38
CA LEU A 206 8.50 -25.84 -16.97
C LEU A 206 8.65 -27.28 -16.52
N ASP A 207 8.36 -28.25 -17.38
CA ASP A 207 8.35 -29.67 -17.03
C ASP A 207 9.06 -30.52 -18.09
N GLU A 208 10.26 -31.02 -17.74
CA GLU A 208 11.10 -31.79 -18.67
C GLU A 208 10.38 -33.08 -19.15
N GLU A 209 9.64 -33.76 -18.27
CA GLU A 209 8.93 -35.00 -18.62
C GLU A 209 7.75 -34.70 -19.56
N LEU A 210 7.01 -33.63 -19.29
CA LEU A 210 5.92 -33.20 -20.17
C LEU A 210 6.45 -32.69 -21.52
N MET A 211 7.62 -32.07 -21.54
CA MET A 211 8.27 -31.61 -22.77
C MET A 211 8.68 -32.77 -23.66
N GLU A 212 9.24 -33.83 -23.09
CA GLU A 212 9.52 -35.07 -23.83
C GLU A 212 8.21 -35.65 -24.42
N LEU A 213 7.14 -35.73 -23.62
CA LEU A 213 5.84 -36.25 -24.07
C LEU A 213 5.23 -35.40 -25.19
N TYR A 214 5.30 -34.07 -25.07
CA TYR A 214 4.81 -33.13 -26.08
C TYR A 214 5.58 -33.25 -27.41
N LEU A 215 6.90 -33.45 -27.35
CA LEU A 215 7.72 -33.69 -28.54
C LEU A 215 7.43 -35.05 -29.20
N GLU A 216 7.02 -36.06 -28.43
CA GLU A 216 6.68 -37.40 -28.94
C GLU A 216 5.26 -37.47 -29.53
N GLN A 217 4.26 -36.89 -28.84
CA GLN A 217 2.84 -37.04 -29.14
C GLN A 217 2.21 -35.81 -29.83
N GLY A 218 2.91 -34.68 -29.86
CA GLY A 218 2.37 -33.41 -30.36
C GLY A 218 1.42 -32.73 -29.37
N GLU A 219 0.53 -31.88 -29.89
CA GLU A 219 -0.39 -31.04 -29.11
C GLU A 219 -1.57 -31.79 -28.45
N ASP A 220 -1.66 -33.12 -28.60
CA ASP A 220 -2.72 -33.98 -28.05
C ASP A 220 -2.54 -34.29 -26.54
N LEU A 221 -2.22 -33.28 -25.72
CA LEU A 221 -2.17 -33.40 -24.26
C LEU A 221 -3.57 -33.25 -23.65
N SER A 222 -3.93 -34.13 -22.70
CA SER A 222 -5.22 -34.00 -22.02
C SER A 222 -5.21 -32.82 -21.03
N PRO A 223 -6.33 -32.10 -20.83
CA PRO A 223 -6.42 -31.00 -19.87
C PRO A 223 -6.04 -31.42 -18.44
N GLU A 224 -6.29 -32.67 -18.06
CA GLU A 224 -5.90 -33.22 -16.76
C GLU A 224 -4.39 -33.37 -16.62
N GLN A 225 -3.67 -33.69 -17.70
CA GLN A 225 -2.20 -33.76 -17.70
C GLN A 225 -1.57 -32.37 -17.60
N LEU A 226 -2.27 -31.33 -18.06
CA LEU A 226 -1.81 -29.95 -18.02
C LEU A 226 -2.05 -29.26 -16.67
N HIS A 227 -2.90 -29.80 -15.79
CA HIS A 227 -3.31 -29.13 -14.55
C HIS A 227 -2.12 -28.76 -13.62
N ASP A 228 -1.34 -29.74 -13.17
CA ASP A 228 -0.24 -29.49 -12.21
C ASP A 228 0.89 -28.62 -12.82
N PRO A 229 1.30 -28.84 -14.10
CA PRO A 229 2.21 -27.94 -14.79
C PRO A 229 1.66 -26.50 -14.93
N PHE A 230 0.37 -26.34 -15.23
CA PHE A 230 -0.28 -25.04 -15.34
C PHE A 230 -0.26 -24.30 -14.00
N GLU A 231 -0.60 -24.99 -12.91
CA GLU A 231 -0.52 -24.45 -11.55
C GLU A 231 0.91 -23.99 -11.20
N ARG A 232 1.92 -24.80 -11.55
CA ARG A 232 3.34 -24.40 -11.41
C ARG A 232 3.68 -23.15 -12.22
N ALA A 233 3.14 -23.02 -13.42
CA ALA A 233 3.34 -21.86 -14.28
C ALA A 233 2.73 -20.59 -13.67
N LEU A 234 1.51 -20.67 -13.14
CA LEU A 234 0.85 -19.57 -12.44
C LEU A 234 1.66 -19.08 -11.23
N ARG A 235 2.09 -20.02 -10.37
CA ARG A 235 2.81 -19.71 -9.12
C ARG A 235 4.17 -19.08 -9.35
N ARG A 236 4.85 -19.47 -10.43
CA ARG A 236 6.14 -18.88 -10.82
C ARG A 236 5.98 -17.57 -11.59
N GLY A 237 4.74 -17.19 -11.94
CA GLY A 237 4.48 -16.07 -12.84
C GLY A 237 5.02 -16.30 -14.25
N HIS A 238 5.23 -17.55 -14.62
CA HIS A 238 5.67 -17.97 -15.95
C HIS A 238 4.49 -18.08 -16.93
N LEU A 239 3.27 -18.08 -16.40
CA LEU A 239 2.04 -17.87 -17.12
C LEU A 239 1.18 -16.87 -16.34
N ILE A 240 0.68 -15.85 -17.02
CA ILE A 240 -0.29 -14.88 -16.50
C ILE A 240 -1.51 -14.96 -17.42
N PRO A 241 -2.59 -15.65 -16.99
CA PRO A 241 -3.79 -15.77 -17.81
C PRO A 241 -4.41 -14.43 -18.14
N VAL A 242 -4.82 -14.24 -19.39
CA VAL A 242 -5.64 -13.10 -19.84
C VAL A 242 -7.03 -13.64 -20.21
N CYS A 243 -8.08 -13.02 -19.70
CA CYS A 243 -9.46 -13.38 -20.01
C CYS A 243 -10.26 -12.15 -20.44
N PHE A 244 -10.88 -12.22 -21.60
CA PHE A 244 -11.79 -11.22 -22.16
C PHE A 244 -13.21 -11.48 -21.67
N VAL A 245 -13.87 -10.44 -21.17
CA VAL A 245 -15.24 -10.49 -20.66
C VAL A 245 -16.00 -9.20 -20.94
N SER A 246 -17.33 -9.30 -20.97
CA SER A 246 -18.23 -8.15 -20.90
C SER A 246 -19.16 -8.36 -19.71
N ALA A 247 -18.99 -7.56 -18.66
CA ALA A 247 -19.92 -7.54 -17.54
C ALA A 247 -21.31 -7.02 -17.96
N GLU A 248 -21.40 -6.19 -19.00
CA GLU A 248 -22.66 -5.61 -19.49
C GLU A 248 -23.51 -6.64 -20.24
N THR A 249 -22.92 -7.31 -21.23
CA THR A 249 -23.62 -8.27 -22.10
C THR A 249 -23.60 -9.70 -21.53
N GLY A 250 -22.64 -9.99 -20.66
CA GLY A 250 -22.39 -11.30 -20.09
C GLY A 250 -21.47 -12.20 -20.91
N ALA A 251 -20.90 -11.70 -22.00
CA ALA A 251 -19.90 -12.44 -22.78
C ALA A 251 -18.69 -12.82 -21.90
N GLY A 252 -18.23 -14.07 -22.00
CA GLY A 252 -17.05 -14.55 -21.27
C GLY A 252 -17.24 -14.86 -19.79
N LEU A 253 -18.38 -14.52 -19.17
CA LEU A 253 -18.56 -14.70 -17.73
C LEU A 253 -18.59 -16.18 -17.29
N ASN A 254 -19.18 -17.05 -18.10
CA ASN A 254 -19.19 -18.49 -17.81
C ASN A 254 -17.79 -19.09 -17.96
N GLN A 255 -17.04 -18.67 -18.98
CA GLN A 255 -15.63 -19.05 -19.16
C GLN A 255 -14.79 -18.56 -17.97
N LEU A 256 -15.00 -17.33 -17.49
CA LEU A 256 -14.31 -16.80 -16.32
C LEU A 256 -14.61 -17.61 -15.06
N LEU A 257 -15.88 -17.97 -14.81
CA LEU A 257 -16.25 -18.85 -13.71
C LEU A 257 -15.57 -20.22 -13.81
N ASN A 258 -15.52 -20.81 -15.01
CA ASN A 258 -14.82 -22.07 -15.26
C ASN A 258 -13.31 -21.98 -15.02
N ILE A 259 -12.68 -20.85 -15.40
CA ILE A 259 -11.27 -20.59 -15.12
C ILE A 259 -11.03 -20.46 -13.62
N PHE A 260 -11.90 -19.74 -12.90
CA PHE A 260 -11.79 -19.61 -11.45
C PHE A 260 -11.93 -20.95 -10.73
N THR A 261 -12.87 -21.80 -11.15
CA THR A 261 -13.08 -23.11 -10.51
C THR A 261 -11.98 -24.12 -10.83
N ARG A 262 -11.49 -24.15 -12.08
CA ARG A 262 -10.62 -25.23 -12.56
C ARG A 262 -9.13 -24.90 -12.60
N LEU A 263 -8.74 -23.62 -12.67
CA LEU A 263 -7.34 -23.23 -12.92
C LEU A 263 -6.75 -22.31 -11.86
N MET A 264 -7.56 -21.46 -11.23
CA MET A 264 -7.03 -20.62 -10.15
C MET A 264 -6.67 -21.52 -8.97
N PRO A 265 -5.58 -21.22 -8.25
CA PRO A 265 -5.07 -22.12 -7.21
C PRO A 265 -5.95 -22.10 -5.96
N SER A 266 -6.03 -23.25 -5.31
CA SER A 266 -6.46 -23.36 -3.92
C SER A 266 -5.40 -22.81 -2.95
N PRO A 267 -5.74 -22.61 -1.66
CA PRO A 267 -4.78 -22.21 -0.64
C PRO A 267 -3.63 -23.22 -0.42
N LEU A 268 -3.82 -24.48 -0.78
CA LEU A 268 -2.78 -25.52 -0.70
C LEU A 268 -1.88 -25.56 -1.94
N GLU A 269 -2.41 -25.10 -3.07
CA GLU A 269 -1.72 -25.06 -4.35
C GLU A 269 -0.84 -23.81 -4.44
N ALA A 270 -1.37 -22.64 -4.06
CA ALA A 270 -0.68 -21.36 -4.15
C ALA A 270 0.64 -21.30 -3.37
N ASN A 271 1.46 -20.29 -3.68
CA ASN A 271 2.68 -20.06 -2.91
C ASN A 271 2.33 -19.76 -1.44
N PRO A 272 2.95 -20.43 -0.47
CA PRO A 272 2.64 -20.24 0.94
C PRO A 272 2.97 -18.81 1.37
N PRO A 273 2.15 -18.19 2.24
CA PRO A 273 2.43 -16.88 2.80
C PRO A 273 3.76 -16.91 3.58
N GLN A 274 4.54 -15.83 3.47
CA GLN A 274 5.84 -15.74 4.11
C GLN A 274 5.69 -15.33 5.57
N PHE A 275 5.52 -16.31 6.46
CA PHE A 275 5.53 -16.07 7.91
C PHE A 275 6.95 -16.08 8.46
N PHE A 276 7.16 -15.27 9.49
CA PHE A 276 8.41 -15.17 10.23
C PHE A 276 8.13 -15.18 11.73
N LYS A 277 9.10 -15.66 12.50
CA LYS A 277 9.12 -15.60 13.97
C LYS A 277 10.27 -14.71 14.45
N GLY A 278 9.98 -13.77 15.35
CA GLY A 278 10.94 -12.81 15.90
C GLY A 278 10.82 -11.43 15.27
N GLU A 279 11.83 -10.58 15.41
CA GLU A 279 11.82 -9.20 14.89
C GLU A 279 13.11 -8.84 14.15
N GLY A 280 12.99 -7.92 13.18
CA GLY A 280 14.12 -7.33 12.46
C GLY A 280 14.95 -8.36 11.69
N GLU A 281 16.26 -8.12 11.62
CA GLU A 281 17.20 -8.99 10.88
C GLU A 281 17.33 -10.40 11.48
N HIS A 282 16.82 -10.63 12.69
CA HIS A 282 16.87 -11.92 13.37
C HIS A 282 15.61 -12.77 13.15
N ALA A 283 14.60 -12.24 12.44
CA ALA A 283 13.37 -12.96 12.16
C ALA A 283 13.65 -14.19 11.28
N GLN A 284 13.15 -15.35 11.69
CA GLN A 284 13.35 -16.62 10.98
C GLN A 284 12.08 -17.03 10.23
N PRO A 285 12.18 -17.52 8.99
CA PRO A 285 11.02 -17.99 8.25
C PRO A 285 10.38 -19.19 8.95
N VAL A 286 9.05 -19.22 8.99
CA VAL A 286 8.26 -20.32 9.55
C VAL A 286 7.42 -20.95 8.44
N GLU A 287 7.41 -22.27 8.41
CA GLU A 287 6.55 -23.03 7.51
C GLU A 287 5.16 -23.17 8.14
N ILE A 288 4.14 -22.75 7.39
CA ILE A 288 2.73 -22.88 7.78
C ILE A 288 2.16 -24.11 7.11
N SER A 289 1.58 -25.01 7.89
CA SER A 289 1.26 -26.37 7.41
C SER A 289 0.03 -26.43 6.50
N GLY A 290 -0.88 -25.45 6.58
CA GLY A 290 -2.18 -25.48 5.89
C GLY A 290 -3.16 -26.52 6.44
N LYS A 291 -2.81 -27.26 7.50
CA LYS A 291 -3.61 -28.40 8.00
C LYS A 291 -4.69 -27.96 8.99
N PRO A 292 -5.93 -28.46 8.88
CA PRO A 292 -7.02 -28.11 9.81
C PRO A 292 -6.81 -28.54 11.26
N ASP A 293 -5.97 -29.54 11.52
CA ASP A 293 -5.75 -30.14 12.84
C ASP A 293 -4.61 -29.47 13.65
N ASP A 294 -3.84 -28.58 13.03
CA ASP A 294 -2.77 -27.84 13.70
C ASP A 294 -3.32 -26.67 14.53
N HIS A 295 -2.45 -25.99 15.29
CA HIS A 295 -2.83 -24.79 16.02
C HIS A 295 -3.37 -23.71 15.08
N PHE A 296 -4.54 -23.17 15.41
CA PHE A 296 -5.14 -22.09 14.63
C PHE A 296 -4.17 -20.93 14.44
N LEU A 297 -4.04 -20.50 13.19
CA LEU A 297 -3.30 -19.32 12.77
C LEU A 297 -4.14 -18.54 11.75
N GLY A 298 -4.53 -17.33 12.12
CA GLY A 298 -5.26 -16.38 11.29
C GLY A 298 -4.47 -15.09 11.07
N HIS A 299 -4.75 -14.40 9.97
CA HIS A 299 -4.13 -13.11 9.64
C HIS A 299 -5.20 -12.04 9.35
N VAL A 300 -5.17 -10.94 10.08
CA VAL A 300 -6.11 -9.83 9.93
C VAL A 300 -5.64 -8.90 8.81
N PHE A 301 -6.30 -8.95 7.66
CA PHE A 301 -5.97 -8.11 6.50
C PHE A 301 -6.92 -6.91 6.31
N LYS A 302 -8.04 -6.86 7.05
CA LYS A 302 -8.99 -5.74 7.02
C LYS A 302 -9.60 -5.54 8.41
N VAL A 303 -9.68 -4.28 8.84
CA VAL A 303 -10.33 -3.89 10.09
C VAL A 303 -11.34 -2.81 9.75
N ASN A 304 -12.60 -3.03 10.13
CA ASN A 304 -13.64 -2.00 10.05
C ASN A 304 -13.95 -1.53 11.46
N VAL A 305 -14.04 -0.22 11.68
CA VAL A 305 -14.35 0.34 13.00
C VAL A 305 -15.71 1.00 12.98
N ASP A 306 -16.70 0.32 13.54
CA ASP A 306 -18.03 0.88 13.72
C ASP A 306 -18.14 1.62 15.07
N PRO A 307 -18.72 2.84 15.13
CA PRO A 307 -18.88 3.58 16.37
C PRO A 307 -19.71 2.86 17.46
N TYR A 308 -20.63 1.98 17.08
CA TYR A 308 -21.60 1.31 17.95
C TYR A 308 -21.25 -0.16 18.21
N ILE A 309 -20.80 -0.88 17.18
CA ILE A 309 -20.47 -2.31 17.23
C ILE A 309 -19.02 -2.52 17.68
N GLY A 310 -18.15 -1.53 17.50
CA GLY A 310 -16.72 -1.62 17.80
C GLY A 310 -15.91 -2.15 16.62
N LYS A 311 -14.70 -2.64 16.88
CA LYS A 311 -13.83 -3.18 15.82
C LYS A 311 -14.33 -4.53 15.32
N ILE A 312 -14.42 -4.66 14.00
CA ILE A 312 -14.61 -5.91 13.29
C ILE A 312 -13.32 -6.22 12.54
N GLY A 313 -12.65 -7.32 12.88
CA GLY A 313 -11.49 -7.81 12.16
C GLY A 313 -11.90 -8.89 11.19
N VAL A 314 -11.59 -8.68 9.91
CA VAL A 314 -11.69 -9.68 8.87
C VAL A 314 -10.32 -10.33 8.72
N PHE A 315 -10.29 -11.65 8.80
CA PHE A 315 -9.04 -12.41 8.80
C PHE A 315 -9.11 -13.65 7.92
N ARG A 316 -7.93 -14.04 7.45
CA ARG A 316 -7.64 -15.21 6.65
C ARG A 316 -7.18 -16.35 7.55
N VAL A 317 -7.80 -17.53 7.48
CA VAL A 317 -7.32 -18.72 8.19
C VAL A 317 -6.23 -19.39 7.35
N HIS A 318 -5.03 -19.52 7.89
CA HIS A 318 -3.89 -20.13 7.18
C HIS A 318 -3.58 -21.55 7.63
N GLN A 319 -3.80 -21.88 8.90
CA GLN A 319 -3.68 -23.23 9.43
C GLN A 319 -4.61 -23.41 10.64
N GLY A 320 -4.88 -24.66 10.99
CA GLY A 320 -5.78 -25.02 12.06
C GLY A 320 -7.24 -24.63 11.78
N THR A 321 -8.11 -25.00 12.71
CA THR A 321 -9.55 -24.69 12.64
C THR A 321 -9.92 -23.79 13.79
N ILE A 322 -10.59 -22.67 13.51
CA ILE A 322 -11.21 -21.81 14.54
C ILE A 322 -12.68 -22.17 14.70
N ARG A 323 -13.13 -22.34 15.93
CA ARG A 323 -14.53 -22.62 16.28
C ARG A 323 -15.11 -21.52 17.13
N THR A 324 -16.43 -21.38 17.03
CA THR A 324 -17.19 -20.50 17.92
C THR A 324 -16.96 -20.92 19.37
N GLY A 325 -16.47 -19.97 20.18
CA GLY A 325 -16.17 -20.15 21.59
C GLY A 325 -14.70 -20.42 21.90
N ASP A 326 -13.83 -20.56 20.91
CA ASP A 326 -12.39 -20.74 21.13
C ASP A 326 -11.77 -19.51 21.78
N GLN A 327 -10.70 -19.75 22.55
CA GLN A 327 -9.86 -18.69 23.12
C GLN A 327 -8.69 -18.43 22.18
N ILE A 328 -8.54 -17.17 21.74
CA ILE A 328 -7.61 -16.74 20.70
C ILE A 328 -6.80 -15.55 21.21
N PHE A 329 -5.53 -15.47 20.80
CA PHE A 329 -4.59 -14.41 21.14
C PHE A 329 -4.31 -13.54 19.91
N VAL A 330 -3.90 -12.29 20.15
CA VAL A 330 -3.58 -11.31 19.09
C VAL A 330 -2.11 -10.93 19.22
N GLY A 331 -1.26 -11.43 18.33
CA GLY A 331 0.20 -11.33 18.43
C GLY A 331 0.70 -11.73 19.82
N GLU A 332 1.68 -11.02 20.35
CA GLU A 332 2.32 -11.36 21.65
C GLU A 332 1.47 -11.07 22.90
N ARG A 333 0.18 -10.77 22.75
CA ARG A 333 -0.67 -10.38 23.89
C ARG A 333 -0.97 -11.58 24.76
N ARG A 334 -0.57 -11.48 26.04
CA ARG A 334 -0.86 -12.49 27.08
C ARG A 334 -2.35 -12.74 27.34
N LYS A 335 -3.20 -11.73 27.13
CA LYS A 335 -4.64 -11.85 27.38
C LYS A 335 -5.32 -12.17 26.05
N GLY A 336 -5.78 -13.42 25.92
CA GLY A 336 -6.64 -13.82 24.82
C GLY A 336 -8.07 -13.30 24.96
N PHE A 337 -8.81 -13.33 23.86
CA PHE A 337 -10.25 -13.08 23.79
C PHE A 337 -10.98 -14.36 23.39
N LYS A 338 -12.27 -14.43 23.68
CA LYS A 338 -13.12 -15.55 23.27
C LYS A 338 -13.82 -15.19 21.97
N ALA A 339 -13.68 -16.01 20.92
CA ALA A 339 -14.39 -15.85 19.65
C ALA A 339 -15.86 -16.24 19.82
N ALA A 340 -16.65 -15.40 20.53
CA ALA A 340 -18.02 -15.72 20.91
C ALA A 340 -18.97 -15.91 19.72
N HIS A 341 -18.70 -15.20 18.62
CA HIS A 341 -19.38 -15.34 17.35
C HIS A 341 -18.34 -15.26 16.24
N LEU A 342 -18.50 -16.09 15.22
CA LEU A 342 -17.68 -16.09 14.02
C LEU A 342 -18.61 -15.80 12.83
N TYR A 343 -18.19 -14.88 11.96
CA TYR A 343 -19.03 -14.39 10.86
C TYR A 343 -18.39 -14.67 9.51
N ARG A 344 -19.24 -14.97 8.52
CA ARG A 344 -18.93 -14.91 7.09
C ARG A 344 -19.57 -13.65 6.50
N LEU A 345 -18.84 -12.96 5.61
CA LEU A 345 -19.29 -11.69 5.01
C LEU A 345 -19.91 -11.91 3.63
N GLN A 346 -20.90 -11.09 3.30
CA GLN A 346 -21.44 -10.91 1.96
C GLN A 346 -21.75 -9.41 1.78
N GLY A 347 -20.74 -8.63 1.39
CA GLY A 347 -20.85 -7.16 1.41
C GLY A 347 -21.09 -6.65 2.82
N SER A 348 -22.18 -5.90 3.03
CA SER A 348 -22.58 -5.41 4.36
C SER A 348 -23.22 -6.48 5.25
N GLU A 349 -23.67 -7.60 4.69
CA GLU A 349 -24.35 -8.64 5.44
C GLU A 349 -23.35 -9.60 6.11
N THR A 350 -23.68 -10.04 7.33
CA THR A 350 -22.89 -11.02 8.07
C THR A 350 -23.74 -12.21 8.47
N THR A 351 -23.25 -13.42 8.20
CA THR A 351 -23.90 -14.68 8.61
C THR A 351 -23.03 -15.39 9.63
N GLU A 352 -23.60 -15.83 10.76
CA GLU A 352 -22.86 -16.62 11.75
C GLU A 352 -22.50 -18.00 11.20
N ILE A 353 -21.25 -18.41 11.43
CA ILE A 353 -20.72 -19.72 11.05
C ILE A 353 -20.15 -20.43 12.28
N PRO A 354 -20.27 -21.77 12.37
CA PRO A 354 -19.83 -22.51 13.55
C PRO A 354 -18.30 -22.62 13.64
N GLU A 355 -17.62 -22.71 12.50
CA GLU A 355 -16.17 -22.86 12.40
C GLU A 355 -15.64 -22.31 11.08
N GLY A 356 -14.33 -22.06 11.01
CA GLY A 356 -13.59 -21.71 9.80
C GLY A 356 -12.31 -22.53 9.70
N ILE A 357 -12.05 -23.07 8.51
CA ILE A 357 -10.91 -23.95 8.20
C ILE A 357 -9.82 -23.18 7.43
N PRO A 358 -8.60 -23.74 7.25
CA PRO A 358 -7.59 -23.12 6.38
C PRO A 358 -8.20 -22.83 5.03
N GLY A 359 -7.99 -21.62 4.52
CA GLY A 359 -8.66 -21.18 3.31
C GLY A 359 -9.93 -20.36 3.53
N ASP A 360 -10.45 -20.23 4.73
CA ASP A 360 -11.62 -19.37 4.97
C ASP A 360 -11.23 -17.91 5.21
N ILE A 361 -12.14 -17.02 4.81
CA ILE A 361 -12.15 -15.62 5.24
C ILE A 361 -13.31 -15.44 6.21
N CYS A 362 -12.96 -15.08 7.44
CA CYS A 362 -13.89 -14.97 8.56
C CYS A 362 -13.81 -13.57 9.20
N ALA A 363 -14.78 -13.24 10.03
CA ALA A 363 -14.75 -12.05 10.85
C ALA A 363 -15.10 -12.33 12.32
N VAL A 364 -14.45 -11.58 13.21
CA VAL A 364 -14.79 -11.45 14.63
C VAL A 364 -15.05 -9.99 14.96
N ALA A 365 -16.02 -9.74 15.83
CA ALA A 365 -16.43 -8.40 16.23
C ALA A 365 -16.13 -8.14 17.72
N LYS A 366 -16.07 -6.86 18.11
CA LYS A 366 -15.92 -6.39 19.50
C LYS A 366 -14.58 -6.78 20.14
N VAL A 367 -13.50 -6.73 19.37
CA VAL A 367 -12.14 -6.99 19.86
C VAL A 367 -11.27 -5.76 19.59
N ASP A 368 -11.06 -4.94 20.62
CA ASP A 368 -10.38 -3.64 20.50
C ASP A 368 -8.89 -3.78 20.15
N GLU A 369 -8.29 -4.91 20.52
CA GLU A 369 -6.87 -5.22 20.27
C GLU A 369 -6.55 -5.51 18.80
N LEU A 370 -7.57 -5.73 17.96
CA LEU A 370 -7.39 -5.96 16.53
C LEU A 370 -6.82 -4.72 15.83
N HIS A 371 -5.91 -5.00 14.92
CA HIS A 371 -5.28 -4.04 14.03
C HIS A 371 -4.93 -4.73 12.72
N PHE A 372 -4.72 -3.94 11.67
CA PHE A 372 -4.23 -4.43 10.39
C PHE A 372 -2.91 -5.19 10.57
N ASP A 373 -2.74 -6.28 9.82
CA ASP A 373 -1.58 -7.18 9.82
C ASP A 373 -1.42 -8.03 11.10
N ALA A 374 -2.38 -7.98 12.03
CA ALA A 374 -2.33 -8.76 13.26
C ALA A 374 -2.46 -10.26 12.99
N VAL A 375 -1.62 -11.06 13.63
CA VAL A 375 -1.73 -12.52 13.65
C VAL A 375 -2.61 -12.96 14.83
N LEU A 376 -3.58 -13.82 14.55
CA LEU A 376 -4.46 -14.46 15.51
C LEU A 376 -4.02 -15.91 15.70
N HIS A 377 -3.90 -16.38 16.94
CA HIS A 377 -3.45 -17.76 17.17
C HIS A 377 -4.00 -18.36 18.47
N ALA A 378 -3.92 -19.69 18.59
CA ALA A 378 -4.46 -20.44 19.73
C ALA A 378 -3.41 -20.82 20.80
N SER A 379 -2.11 -20.75 20.51
CA SER A 379 -1.04 -21.10 21.47
C SER A 379 0.04 -20.01 21.54
N HIS A 380 0.67 -19.83 22.70
CA HIS A 380 1.77 -18.89 22.86
C HIS A 380 3.08 -19.34 22.16
N ASP A 381 3.10 -20.54 21.58
CA ASP A 381 4.23 -20.99 20.74
C ASP A 381 4.33 -20.18 19.45
N GLU A 382 3.20 -19.67 18.96
CA GLU A 382 3.10 -18.78 17.80
C GLU A 382 3.15 -17.30 18.17
N ASP A 383 3.47 -16.96 19.43
CA ASP A 383 3.85 -15.60 19.78
C ASP A 383 4.99 -15.14 18.84
N GLN A 384 4.97 -13.85 18.48
CA GLN A 384 5.93 -13.21 17.56
C GLN A 384 5.85 -13.68 16.10
N PHE A 385 4.84 -14.46 15.72
CA PHE A 385 4.57 -14.74 14.31
C PHE A 385 4.04 -13.48 13.64
N HIS A 386 4.59 -13.15 12.49
CA HIS A 386 4.13 -12.06 11.64
C HIS A 386 4.35 -12.43 10.16
N LEU A 387 3.56 -11.85 9.27
CA LEU A 387 3.81 -11.98 7.84
C LEU A 387 4.87 -10.97 7.41
N LYS A 388 5.51 -11.23 6.27
CA LYS A 388 6.23 -10.18 5.54
C LYS A 388 5.29 -9.00 5.29
N SER A 389 5.50 -7.90 6.01
CA SER A 389 4.62 -6.75 5.91
C SER A 389 4.56 -6.19 4.49
N VAL A 390 3.36 -5.74 4.15
CA VAL A 390 3.04 -5.12 2.88
C VAL A 390 3.60 -3.69 2.84
N SER A 391 4.47 -3.41 1.86
CA SER A 391 4.94 -2.04 1.61
C SER A 391 3.82 -1.23 0.97
N LEU A 392 3.04 -0.53 1.80
CA LEU A 392 2.03 0.41 1.34
C LEU A 392 2.69 1.67 0.78
N PRO A 393 2.13 2.31 -0.25
CA PRO A 393 2.62 3.59 -0.75
C PRO A 393 2.63 4.66 0.35
N GLU A 394 3.65 5.51 0.37
CA GLU A 394 3.72 6.61 1.34
C GLU A 394 2.71 7.72 0.99
N PRO A 395 1.86 8.14 1.95
CA PRO A 395 0.89 9.20 1.71
C PRO A 395 1.57 10.57 1.69
N MET A 396 1.46 11.27 0.56
CA MET A 396 2.14 12.56 0.35
C MET A 396 1.25 13.77 0.62
N HIS A 397 -0.05 13.66 0.36
CA HIS A 397 -0.96 14.77 0.58
C HIS A 397 -1.26 14.86 2.08
N GLY A 398 -1.14 16.05 2.66
CA GLY A 398 -1.37 16.28 4.08
C GLY A 398 -2.29 17.47 4.31
N VAL A 399 -3.05 17.42 5.40
CA VAL A 399 -3.80 18.55 5.94
C VAL A 399 -3.47 18.71 7.42
N ALA A 400 -3.15 19.93 7.85
CA ALA A 400 -3.06 20.25 9.26
C ALA A 400 -4.48 20.41 9.83
N LEU A 401 -4.71 19.82 11.01
CA LEU A 401 -6.02 19.80 11.66
C LEU A 401 -6.04 20.79 12.83
N SER A 402 -7.06 21.65 12.84
CA SER A 402 -7.35 22.57 13.94
C SER A 402 -8.74 22.32 14.49
N LEU A 403 -8.89 22.36 15.82
CA LEU A 403 -10.18 22.19 16.47
C LEU A 403 -11.03 23.46 16.34
N THR A 404 -12.28 23.30 15.91
CA THR A 404 -13.28 24.39 15.93
C THR A 404 -13.70 24.76 17.36
N ARG A 405 -13.71 23.78 18.28
CA ARG A 405 -14.15 23.93 19.68
C ARG A 405 -13.06 23.48 20.64
N ARG A 406 -12.75 24.33 21.62
CA ARG A 406 -11.86 23.97 22.74
C ARG A 406 -12.52 22.88 23.59
N GLY A 407 -11.81 21.80 23.91
CA GLY A 407 -12.31 20.67 24.69
C GLY A 407 -12.55 19.38 23.88
N ASP A 408 -12.52 19.44 22.55
CA ASP A 408 -12.70 18.28 21.67
C ASP A 408 -11.37 17.54 21.38
N GLU A 409 -10.26 17.88 22.05
CA GLU A 409 -8.93 17.30 21.81
C GLU A 409 -8.91 15.78 21.98
N LYS A 410 -9.56 15.29 23.05
CA LYS A 410 -9.68 13.85 23.31
C LYS A 410 -10.50 13.15 22.22
N LYS A 411 -11.58 13.78 21.77
CA LYS A 411 -12.48 13.23 20.75
C LYS A 411 -11.78 13.15 19.39
N LEU A 412 -10.98 14.17 19.05
CA LEU A 412 -10.15 14.18 17.85
C LEU A 412 -9.11 13.06 17.89
N SER A 413 -8.39 12.92 19.00
CA SER A 413 -7.40 11.85 19.18
C SER A 413 -8.05 10.47 19.01
N GLU A 414 -9.20 10.22 19.64
CA GLU A 414 -9.94 8.95 19.51
C GLU A 414 -10.44 8.68 18.08
N ALA A 415 -10.98 9.69 17.40
CA ALA A 415 -11.46 9.56 16.02
C ALA A 415 -10.31 9.27 15.05
N LEU A 416 -9.20 10.02 15.14
CA LEU A 416 -8.02 9.80 14.30
C LEU A 416 -7.42 8.41 14.49
N HIS A 417 -7.29 7.94 15.74
CA HIS A 417 -6.79 6.60 16.00
C HIS A 417 -7.68 5.50 15.39
N LYS A 418 -9.01 5.70 15.38
CA LYS A 418 -9.94 4.76 14.74
C LYS A 418 -9.81 4.77 13.23
N LEU A 419 -9.76 5.95 12.61
CA LEU A 419 -9.61 6.11 11.16
C LEU A 419 -8.28 5.52 10.65
N VAL A 420 -7.18 5.76 11.35
CA VAL A 420 -5.86 5.19 11.00
C VAL A 420 -5.80 3.67 11.24
N ALA A 421 -6.54 3.15 12.23
CA ALA A 421 -6.59 1.70 12.45
C ALA A 421 -7.36 0.95 11.35
N GLU A 422 -8.32 1.62 10.72
CA GLU A 422 -9.12 1.10 9.61
C GLU A 422 -8.41 1.23 8.26
N ASP A 423 -7.72 2.34 8.03
CA ASP A 423 -6.99 2.61 6.80
C ASP A 423 -5.48 2.69 7.04
N PRO A 424 -4.73 1.61 6.73
CA PRO A 424 -3.28 1.58 6.97
C PRO A 424 -2.49 2.51 6.03
N SER A 425 -3.13 3.13 5.04
CA SER A 425 -2.52 4.14 4.16
C SER A 425 -2.65 5.57 4.69
N LEU A 426 -3.37 5.78 5.79
CA LEU A 426 -3.37 7.04 6.52
C LEU A 426 -2.18 7.10 7.49
N ARG A 427 -1.56 8.29 7.58
CA ARG A 427 -0.51 8.57 8.55
C ARG A 427 -0.86 9.78 9.38
N LEU A 428 -0.69 9.65 10.68
CA LEU A 428 -0.83 10.74 11.62
C LEU A 428 0.55 11.23 12.05
N GLU A 429 0.84 12.49 11.78
CA GLU A 429 2.09 13.14 12.16
C GLU A 429 1.81 14.30 13.12
N PHE A 430 2.75 14.53 14.03
CA PHE A 430 2.75 15.73 14.85
C PHE A 430 3.98 16.55 14.49
N ASN A 431 3.75 17.72 13.88
CA ASN A 431 4.82 18.68 13.62
C ASN A 431 5.07 19.47 14.91
N ALA A 432 6.14 19.10 15.63
CA ALA A 432 6.51 19.75 16.89
C ALA A 432 6.88 21.23 16.75
N GLN A 433 7.31 21.67 15.56
CA GLN A 433 7.74 23.05 15.31
C GLN A 433 6.55 23.96 15.08
N ALA A 434 5.62 23.51 14.23
CA ALA A 434 4.36 24.21 14.00
C ALA A 434 3.36 24.00 15.16
N ASN A 435 3.60 23.00 16.01
CA ASN A 435 2.64 22.50 17.01
C ASN A 435 1.30 22.11 16.36
N GLU A 436 1.39 21.40 15.24
CA GLU A 436 0.24 21.02 14.42
C GLU A 436 0.14 19.49 14.29
N THR A 437 -1.09 18.98 14.35
CA THR A 437 -1.39 17.60 13.99
C THR A 437 -1.69 17.54 12.50
N VAL A 438 -0.90 16.79 11.75
CA VAL A 438 -1.04 16.63 10.29
C VAL A 438 -1.56 15.24 10.00
N LEU A 439 -2.69 15.17 9.29
CA LEU A 439 -3.20 13.93 8.73
C LEU A 439 -2.75 13.82 7.28
N ARG A 440 -2.04 12.75 6.95
CA ARG A 440 -1.62 12.45 5.57
C ARG A 440 -2.42 11.30 4.97
N GLY A 441 -2.72 11.45 3.70
CA GLY A 441 -3.38 10.46 2.85
C GLY A 441 -2.80 10.43 1.45
N MET A 442 -3.30 9.53 0.63
CA MET A 442 -2.79 9.31 -0.74
C MET A 442 -3.06 10.48 -1.69
N GLY A 443 -4.09 11.28 -1.41
CA GLY A 443 -4.50 12.41 -2.25
C GLY A 443 -5.60 13.24 -1.61
N GLU A 444 -6.01 14.30 -2.31
CA GLU A 444 -7.02 15.26 -1.82
C GLU A 444 -8.39 14.58 -1.65
N LEU A 445 -8.79 13.71 -2.60
CA LEU A 445 -10.07 13.01 -2.51
C LEU A 445 -10.07 12.09 -1.30
N HIS A 446 -8.98 11.36 -1.06
CA HIS A 446 -8.85 10.50 0.12
C HIS A 446 -9.10 11.29 1.42
N LEU A 447 -8.33 12.37 1.67
CA LEU A 447 -8.47 13.13 2.91
C LEU A 447 -9.83 13.80 3.05
N ARG A 448 -10.41 14.28 1.95
CA ARG A 448 -11.76 14.86 1.96
C ARG A 448 -12.81 13.88 2.46
N LEU A 449 -12.78 12.63 1.99
CA LEU A 449 -13.73 11.60 2.42
C LEU A 449 -13.50 11.17 3.87
N VAL A 450 -12.24 11.13 4.33
CA VAL A 450 -11.90 10.86 5.73
C VAL A 450 -12.44 11.96 6.66
N LEU A 451 -12.28 13.23 6.28
CA LEU A 451 -12.82 14.37 7.05
C LEU A 451 -14.35 14.38 7.06
N GLU A 452 -14.98 14.04 5.94
CA GLU A 452 -16.44 13.88 5.88
C GLU A 452 -16.93 12.77 6.81
N ARG A 453 -16.24 11.61 6.79
CA ARG A 453 -16.55 10.48 7.69
C ARG A 453 -16.35 10.87 9.16
N MET A 454 -15.31 11.65 9.46
CA MET A 454 -15.10 12.23 10.80
C MET A 454 -16.28 13.10 11.24
N ARG A 455 -16.83 13.90 10.34
CA ARG A 455 -18.02 14.73 10.61
C ARG A 455 -19.28 13.89 10.79
N GLU A 456 -19.51 12.91 9.93
CA GLU A 456 -20.78 12.16 9.86
C GLU A 456 -20.86 11.04 10.92
N GLU A 457 -19.80 10.25 11.10
CA GLU A 457 -19.81 9.12 12.03
C GLU A 457 -19.38 9.53 13.44
N PHE A 458 -18.39 10.42 13.55
CA PHE A 458 -17.85 10.83 14.85
C PHE A 458 -18.44 12.14 15.35
N ASN A 459 -19.28 12.84 14.56
CA ASN A 459 -19.86 14.14 14.91
C ASN A 459 -18.78 15.14 15.35
N LEU A 460 -17.65 15.18 14.63
CA LEU A 460 -16.51 16.04 14.94
C LEU A 460 -16.18 16.91 13.72
N GLU A 461 -16.19 18.22 13.92
CA GLU A 461 -15.93 19.21 12.88
C GLU A 461 -14.56 19.86 13.13
N VAL A 462 -13.67 19.77 12.14
CA VAL A 462 -12.31 20.28 12.19
C VAL A 462 -12.09 21.30 11.09
N GLU A 463 -11.29 22.33 11.38
CA GLU A 463 -10.76 23.23 10.37
C GLU A 463 -9.47 22.64 9.81
N THR A 464 -9.23 22.85 8.51
CA THR A 464 -8.04 22.36 7.84
C THR A 464 -7.30 23.47 7.12
N HIS A 465 -5.98 23.37 7.10
CA HIS A 465 -5.10 24.24 6.32
C HIS A 465 -3.92 23.43 5.77
N PRO A 466 -3.23 23.94 4.72
CA PRO A 466 -2.04 23.28 4.18
C PRO A 466 -0.98 23.10 5.28
N PRO A 467 -0.41 21.90 5.45
CA PRO A 467 0.62 21.66 6.44
C PRO A 467 1.89 22.40 6.04
N GLN A 468 2.67 22.82 7.03
CA GLN A 468 4.00 23.34 6.75
C GLN A 468 4.86 22.27 6.08
N VAL A 469 5.58 22.66 5.03
CA VAL A 469 6.51 21.78 4.32
C VAL A 469 7.56 21.26 5.30
N ALA A 470 7.74 19.95 5.33
CA ALA A 470 8.67 19.28 6.22
C ALA A 470 10.12 19.43 5.73
N TYR A 471 10.64 20.66 5.72
CA TYR A 471 12.05 20.90 5.39
C TYR A 471 12.98 20.15 6.36
N ARG A 472 14.23 19.96 5.91
CA ARG A 472 15.31 19.36 6.70
C ARG A 472 16.55 20.22 6.61
N GLU A 473 17.47 20.05 7.55
CA GLU A 473 18.78 20.67 7.51
C GLU A 473 19.88 19.61 7.35
N THR A 474 20.98 19.99 6.73
CA THR A 474 22.18 19.15 6.66
C THR A 474 23.42 20.03 6.55
N ILE A 475 24.60 19.41 6.51
CA ILE A 475 25.87 20.08 6.23
C ILE A 475 26.46 19.59 4.91
N SER A 476 27.36 20.37 4.31
CA SER A 476 27.96 20.01 3.00
C SER A 476 29.46 19.82 3.03
N ARG A 477 30.12 20.14 4.15
CA ARG A 477 31.56 19.90 4.34
C ARG A 477 31.88 19.56 5.79
N LYS A 478 33.05 18.97 6.00
CA LYS A 478 33.59 18.75 7.34
C LYS A 478 33.91 20.08 8.03
N ALA A 479 33.65 20.17 9.32
CA ALA A 479 34.03 21.32 10.14
C ALA A 479 34.31 20.92 11.58
N GLU A 480 35.02 21.78 12.31
CA GLU A 480 35.28 21.63 13.74
C GLU A 480 34.60 22.75 14.50
N GLY A 481 34.02 22.41 15.64
CA GLY A 481 33.38 23.35 16.55
C GLY A 481 33.80 23.08 17.98
N HIS A 482 33.77 24.14 18.79
CA HIS A 482 34.14 24.04 20.19
C HIS A 482 33.29 24.97 21.04
N HIS A 483 33.04 24.56 22.28
CA HIS A 483 32.44 25.44 23.26
C HIS A 483 32.91 25.13 24.66
N ARG A 484 33.20 26.20 25.41
CA ARG A 484 33.53 26.14 26.83
C ARG A 484 32.39 26.75 27.64
N HIS A 485 31.60 25.89 28.27
CA HIS A 485 30.55 26.30 29.21
C HIS A 485 31.14 26.49 30.61
N LYS A 486 31.12 27.73 31.11
CA LYS A 486 31.52 28.07 32.47
C LYS A 486 30.47 28.97 33.11
N LYS A 487 29.80 28.50 34.17
CA LYS A 487 28.84 29.31 34.95
C LYS A 487 29.21 29.23 36.43
N GLN A 488 29.54 30.38 37.00
CA GLN A 488 29.77 30.57 38.44
C GLN A 488 28.61 31.39 38.98
N THR A 489 27.53 30.73 39.38
CA THR A 489 26.51 31.33 40.27
C THR A 489 26.91 31.05 41.72
N GLY A 490 26.40 31.78 42.71
CA GLY A 490 26.78 31.66 44.13
C GLY A 490 26.54 30.29 44.81
N GLY A 491 26.23 29.23 44.06
CA GLY A 491 26.15 27.83 44.48
C GLY A 491 27.15 26.94 43.73
N ALA A 492 26.87 25.63 43.61
CA ALA A 492 27.77 24.70 42.95
C ALA A 492 27.96 25.02 41.45
N GLY A 493 29.22 25.19 41.02
CA GLY A 493 29.59 25.65 39.68
C GLY A 493 29.19 24.69 38.56
N GLN A 494 29.28 25.18 37.32
CA GLN A 494 29.15 24.39 36.10
C GLN A 494 30.35 24.62 35.19
N PHE A 495 31.00 23.53 34.79
CA PHE A 495 32.13 23.54 33.87
C PHE A 495 32.07 22.36 32.89
N GLY A 496 32.21 22.64 31.60
CA GLY A 496 32.43 21.64 30.56
C GLY A 496 32.99 22.30 29.31
N GLU A 497 34.00 21.70 28.69
CA GLU A 497 34.55 22.11 27.40
C GLU A 497 34.51 20.92 26.46
N VAL A 498 33.97 21.11 25.26
CA VAL A 498 33.76 20.04 24.27
C VAL A 498 34.28 20.52 22.92
N PHE A 499 35.05 19.66 22.25
CA PHE A 499 35.48 19.80 20.87
C PHE A 499 34.83 18.73 20.01
N LEU A 500 34.16 19.16 18.94
CA LEU A 500 33.43 18.30 18.01
C LEU A 500 33.97 18.49 16.60
N ARG A 501 34.01 17.41 15.84
CA ARG A 501 34.12 17.41 14.38
C ARG A 501 32.80 16.92 13.80
N VAL A 502 32.31 17.59 12.77
CA VAL A 502 31.08 17.22 12.06
C VAL A 502 31.42 16.89 10.62
N GLU A 503 30.78 15.86 10.07
CA GLU A 503 30.97 15.40 8.69
C GLU A 503 29.62 15.04 8.06
N PRO A 504 29.40 15.37 6.77
CA PRO A 504 28.18 14.95 6.08
C PRO A 504 28.21 13.44 5.82
N LEU A 505 27.04 12.80 5.95
CA LEU A 505 26.81 11.42 5.54
C LEU A 505 26.10 11.39 4.18
N PRO A 506 26.08 10.24 3.48
CA PRO A 506 25.16 10.04 2.35
C PRO A 506 23.72 10.33 2.75
N ARG A 507 22.87 10.64 1.76
CA ARG A 507 21.44 10.83 1.99
C ARG A 507 20.82 9.61 2.67
N ASP A 508 19.85 9.88 3.53
CA ASP A 508 19.07 8.89 4.27
C ASP A 508 19.92 8.00 5.20
N SER A 509 21.14 8.44 5.54
CA SER A 509 22.01 7.77 6.51
C SER A 509 21.70 8.16 7.96
N GLY A 510 20.92 9.22 8.17
CA GLY A 510 20.47 9.64 9.49
C GLY A 510 21.57 10.30 10.33
N PHE A 511 21.73 9.88 11.58
CA PHE A 511 22.65 10.48 12.55
C PHE A 511 23.59 9.43 13.14
N GLU A 512 24.89 9.77 13.19
CA GLU A 512 25.91 8.94 13.80
C GLU A 512 26.72 9.74 14.84
N PHE A 513 26.86 9.20 16.05
CA PHE A 513 27.68 9.80 17.11
C PHE A 513 28.89 8.91 17.41
N VAL A 514 30.09 9.46 17.29
CA VAL A 514 31.36 8.74 17.48
C VAL A 514 32.15 9.37 18.62
N ASN A 515 32.65 8.55 19.53
CA ASN A 515 33.51 8.98 20.62
C ASN A 515 34.97 8.59 20.35
N GLU A 516 35.82 9.58 20.09
CA GLU A 516 37.28 9.45 19.90
C GLU A 516 38.08 10.09 21.06
N VAL A 517 37.45 10.41 22.20
CA VAL A 517 38.13 11.05 23.33
C VAL A 517 39.19 10.10 23.93
N VAL A 518 40.44 10.53 23.93
CA VAL A 518 41.58 9.79 24.49
C VAL A 518 42.02 10.40 25.83
N GLY A 519 42.54 9.58 26.75
CA GLY A 519 43.20 10.07 27.97
C GLY A 519 42.27 10.65 29.05
N GLY A 520 40.96 10.44 28.95
CA GLY A 520 39.99 10.86 29.97
C GLY A 520 39.75 12.37 30.04
N ALA A 521 40.03 13.11 28.96
CA ALA A 521 39.83 14.55 28.85
C ALA A 521 38.37 14.96 29.18
N ILE A 522 37.42 14.12 28.73
CA ILE A 522 36.04 14.07 29.20
C ILE A 522 35.82 12.69 29.85
N PRO A 523 35.37 12.62 31.13
CA PRO A 523 34.97 11.36 31.75
C PRO A 523 33.88 10.65 30.93
N SER A 524 33.99 9.32 30.75
CA SER A 524 33.07 8.52 29.93
C SER A 524 31.60 8.69 30.33
N GLN A 525 31.32 8.87 31.62
CA GLN A 525 29.98 9.14 32.16
C GLN A 525 29.31 10.41 31.61
N PHE A 526 30.08 11.37 31.09
CA PHE A 526 29.56 12.63 30.54
C PHE A 526 29.44 12.62 29.01
N ILE A 527 29.92 11.59 28.32
CA ILE A 527 29.78 11.46 26.86
C ILE A 527 28.30 11.39 26.43
N PRO A 528 27.41 10.61 27.10
CA PRO A 528 25.98 10.63 26.78
C PRO A 528 25.34 12.01 26.96
N ALA A 529 25.88 12.84 27.86
CA ALA A 529 25.40 14.21 28.06
C ALA A 529 25.77 15.13 26.89
N VAL A 530 26.97 14.96 26.33
CA VAL A 530 27.39 15.67 25.11
C VAL A 530 26.48 15.27 23.95
N GLU A 531 26.28 13.96 23.75
CA GLU A 531 25.39 13.45 22.70
C GLU A 531 23.95 13.97 22.86
N LYS A 532 23.42 13.99 24.08
CA LYS A 532 22.11 14.58 24.38
C LYS A 532 22.02 16.05 23.96
N GLY A 533 23.08 16.83 24.20
CA GLY A 533 23.17 18.22 23.73
C GLY A 533 23.18 18.35 22.21
N VAL A 534 23.85 17.43 21.51
CA VAL A 534 23.84 17.35 20.03
C VAL A 534 22.44 17.01 19.53
N ARG A 535 21.80 15.96 20.08
CA ARG A 535 20.45 15.51 19.68
C ARG A 535 19.39 16.59 19.83
N GLN A 536 19.48 17.44 20.86
CA GLN A 536 18.59 18.61 20.99
C GLN A 536 18.67 19.56 19.79
N VAL A 537 19.88 19.82 19.28
CA VAL A 537 20.04 20.67 18.07
C VAL A 537 19.57 19.94 16.82
N LEU A 538 19.74 18.61 16.75
CA LEU A 538 19.23 17.83 15.62
C LEU A 538 17.71 17.96 15.50
N GLU A 539 16.98 18.03 16.62
CA GLU A 539 15.52 18.18 16.64
C GLU A 539 15.08 19.64 16.39
N GLU A 540 15.76 20.60 17.01
CA GLU A 540 15.38 22.02 16.96
C GLU A 540 15.84 22.74 15.69
N GLY A 541 16.82 22.18 14.98
CA GLY A 541 17.49 22.84 13.86
C GLY A 541 18.59 23.82 14.28
N ALA A 542 19.44 24.18 13.33
CA ALA A 542 20.59 25.07 13.56
C ALA A 542 20.52 26.36 12.73
N VAL A 543 19.81 26.35 11.61
CA VAL A 543 19.87 27.41 10.59
C VAL A 543 18.51 28.04 10.32
N ALA A 544 17.55 27.23 9.92
CA ALA A 544 16.17 27.64 9.63
C ALA A 544 15.19 26.98 10.60
N GLY A 545 15.70 26.28 11.61
CA GLY A 545 14.89 25.65 12.65
C GLY A 545 14.27 24.34 12.20
N PHE A 546 14.83 23.64 11.22
CA PHE A 546 14.33 22.33 10.76
C PHE A 546 15.23 21.18 11.22
N PRO A 547 14.71 19.95 11.35
CA PRO A 547 15.51 18.84 11.88
C PRO A 547 16.74 18.56 11.02
N LEU A 548 17.91 18.41 11.65
CA LEU A 548 19.15 18.06 10.97
C LEU A 548 19.22 16.55 10.72
N GLN A 549 19.60 16.17 9.50
CA GLN A 549 19.85 14.79 9.11
C GLN A 549 21.14 14.66 8.27
N ASP A 550 21.57 13.41 8.11
CA ASP A 550 22.76 13.01 7.35
C ASP A 550 24.05 13.62 7.90
N VAL A 551 24.23 13.55 9.23
CA VAL A 551 25.40 14.12 9.93
C VAL A 551 26.05 13.10 10.86
N ARG A 552 27.36 12.96 10.73
CA ARG A 552 28.22 12.31 11.71
C ARG A 552 28.84 13.35 12.64
N VAL A 553 28.75 13.13 13.94
CA VAL A 553 29.35 13.98 14.97
C VAL A 553 30.37 13.17 15.77
N ILE A 554 31.61 13.65 15.76
CA ILE A 554 32.75 13.00 16.40
C ILE A 554 33.21 13.89 17.56
N VAL A 555 33.08 13.41 18.80
CA VAL A 555 33.70 14.05 19.96
C VAL A 555 35.13 13.54 20.11
N TYR A 556 36.11 14.43 19.95
CA TYR A 556 37.52 14.03 19.91
C TYR A 556 38.36 14.62 21.05
N ASP A 557 37.92 15.71 21.69
CA ASP A 557 38.62 16.32 22.82
C ASP A 557 37.66 17.12 23.73
N GLY A 558 38.12 17.51 24.90
CA GLY A 558 37.37 18.34 25.85
C GLY A 558 38.13 18.59 27.14
N LYS A 559 37.50 19.31 28.07
CA LYS A 559 38.01 19.49 29.43
C LYS A 559 36.91 19.40 30.45
N HIS A 560 37.25 18.83 31.59
CA HIS A 560 36.40 18.78 32.77
C HIS A 560 37.09 19.44 33.97
N HIS A 561 36.30 19.78 34.98
CA HIS A 561 36.77 20.24 36.28
C HIS A 561 36.28 19.26 37.34
N PRO A 562 37.14 18.76 38.25
CA PRO A 562 36.78 17.68 39.18
C PRO A 562 35.53 17.96 40.04
N VAL A 563 35.25 19.23 40.34
CA VAL A 563 34.16 19.64 41.25
C VAL A 563 32.99 20.30 40.52
N ASP A 564 33.26 21.03 39.44
CA ASP A 564 32.26 21.86 38.76
C ASP A 564 31.66 21.19 37.52
N SER A 565 32.21 20.05 37.08
CA SER A 565 31.67 19.32 35.94
C SER A 565 30.44 18.51 36.32
N LYS A 566 29.35 18.80 35.61
CA LYS A 566 28.03 18.17 35.77
C LYS A 566 27.46 17.86 34.40
N GLU A 567 26.54 16.91 34.34
CA GLU A 567 25.84 16.51 33.12
C GLU A 567 25.28 17.73 32.34
N VAL A 568 24.56 18.61 33.04
CA VAL A 568 23.98 19.84 32.45
C VAL A 568 25.01 20.74 31.78
N ALA A 569 26.25 20.79 32.30
CA ALA A 569 27.31 21.59 31.71
C ALA A 569 27.79 20.99 30.37
N PHE A 570 27.86 19.66 30.27
CA PHE A 570 28.25 18.96 29.05
C PHE A 570 27.13 18.91 28.00
N VAL A 571 25.86 18.89 28.41
CA VAL A 571 24.71 19.12 27.50
C VAL A 571 24.83 20.50 26.85
N ALA A 572 25.01 21.55 27.67
CA ALA A 572 25.13 22.92 27.17
C ALA A 572 26.38 23.13 26.30
N ALA A 573 27.51 22.53 26.67
CA ALA A 573 28.75 22.59 25.90
C ALA A 573 28.62 21.84 24.56
N GLY A 574 28.09 20.61 24.56
CA GLY A 574 27.85 19.83 23.35
C GLY A 574 26.93 20.54 22.37
N ARG A 575 25.80 21.05 22.87
CA ARG A 575 24.84 21.84 22.09
C ARG A 575 25.50 23.01 21.34
N LYS A 576 26.25 23.84 22.06
CA LYS A 576 26.88 25.04 21.48
C LYS A 576 28.10 24.71 20.62
N ALA A 577 28.88 23.68 20.97
CA ALA A 577 29.99 23.22 20.15
C ALA A 577 29.49 22.69 18.80
N PHE A 578 28.33 22.02 18.79
CA PHE A 578 27.72 21.53 17.57
C PHE A 578 27.18 22.66 16.69
N LEU A 579 26.48 23.65 17.26
CA LEU A 579 26.06 24.86 16.54
C LEU A 579 27.26 25.60 15.91
N ASP A 580 28.36 25.75 16.66
CA ASP A 580 29.61 26.34 16.14
C ASP A 580 30.18 25.54 14.96
N ALA A 581 30.19 24.20 15.06
CA ALA A 581 30.64 23.32 13.98
C ALA A 581 29.75 23.43 12.73
N VAL A 582 28.42 23.35 12.90
CA VAL A 582 27.43 23.42 11.82
C VAL A 582 27.53 24.75 11.07
N SER A 583 27.66 25.88 11.78
CA SER A 583 27.82 27.21 11.15
C SER A 583 29.03 27.29 10.21
N LYS A 584 30.10 26.54 10.51
CA LYS A 584 31.32 26.45 9.70
C LYS A 584 31.22 25.37 8.62
N ALA A 585 30.25 24.46 8.71
CA ALA A 585 30.10 23.30 7.83
C ALA A 585 29.31 23.57 6.54
N LYS A 586 29.04 24.84 6.19
CA LYS A 586 28.18 25.26 5.07
C LYS A 586 26.84 24.53 5.13
N PRO A 587 25.99 24.88 6.11
CA PRO A 587 24.72 24.21 6.29
C PRO A 587 23.77 24.52 5.13
N GLN A 588 22.87 23.58 4.85
CA GLN A 588 21.94 23.62 3.75
C GLN A 588 20.56 23.21 4.24
N VAL A 589 19.54 23.89 3.72
CA VAL A 589 18.14 23.45 3.89
C VAL A 589 17.78 22.54 2.72
N LEU A 590 17.05 21.48 3.01
CA LEU A 590 16.56 20.50 2.06
C LEU A 590 15.03 20.56 2.00
N GLU A 591 14.48 20.41 0.81
CA GLU A 591 13.06 20.24 0.55
C GLU A 591 12.75 18.83 0.05
N PRO A 592 11.56 18.28 0.36
CA PRO A 592 11.12 17.02 -0.18
C PRO A 592 10.75 17.16 -1.67
N ILE A 593 11.23 16.23 -2.48
CA ILE A 593 10.92 16.07 -3.91
C ILE A 593 9.95 14.90 -4.07
N ALA A 594 8.90 15.11 -4.86
CA ALA A 594 7.95 14.09 -5.25
C ALA A 594 8.18 13.65 -6.69
N HIS A 595 8.07 12.36 -6.95
CA HIS A 595 7.90 11.83 -8.30
C HIS A 595 6.41 11.92 -8.67
N VAL A 596 6.11 12.65 -9.74
CA VAL A 596 4.76 12.98 -10.23
C VAL A 596 4.54 12.32 -11.58
N GLU A 597 3.45 11.57 -11.72
CA GLU A 597 2.97 11.07 -13.01
C GLU A 597 1.67 11.75 -13.39
N VAL A 598 1.66 12.46 -14.51
CA VAL A 598 0.48 13.17 -15.04
C VAL A 598 -0.02 12.46 -16.28
N THR A 599 -1.31 12.13 -16.34
CA THR A 599 -1.96 11.53 -17.51
C THR A 599 -2.94 12.51 -18.12
N VAL A 600 -2.79 12.81 -19.41
CA VAL A 600 -3.60 13.78 -20.15
C VAL A 600 -3.85 13.33 -21.60
N SER A 601 -4.77 13.97 -22.32
CA SER A 601 -4.84 13.85 -23.79
C SER A 601 -3.52 14.35 -24.41
N GLY A 602 -3.15 13.78 -25.55
CA GLY A 602 -2.01 14.23 -26.36
C GLY A 602 -2.05 15.72 -26.69
N ASP A 603 -3.25 16.30 -26.75
CA ASP A 603 -3.47 17.72 -27.04
C ASP A 603 -2.93 18.67 -25.96
N TYR A 604 -2.83 18.21 -24.70
CA TYR A 604 -2.44 19.04 -23.55
C TYR A 604 -0.99 18.85 -23.09
N VAL A 605 -0.21 18.00 -23.77
CA VAL A 605 1.15 17.65 -23.34
C VAL A 605 2.06 18.89 -23.25
N GLY A 606 1.96 19.80 -24.21
CA GLY A 606 2.75 21.03 -24.24
C GLY A 606 2.47 21.93 -23.03
N ASP A 607 1.20 22.11 -22.69
CA ASP A 607 0.79 22.97 -21.57
C ASP A 607 1.24 22.41 -20.22
N ILE A 608 1.11 21.09 -20.03
CA ILE A 608 1.53 20.43 -18.79
C ILE A 608 3.04 20.41 -18.63
N THR A 609 3.78 20.07 -19.68
CA THR A 609 5.26 20.08 -19.62
C THR A 609 5.78 21.49 -19.37
N GLY A 610 5.18 22.51 -19.99
CA GLY A 610 5.50 23.91 -19.74
C GLY A 610 5.21 24.35 -18.30
N HIS A 611 4.06 23.94 -17.74
CA HIS A 611 3.72 24.26 -16.36
C HIS A 611 4.65 23.58 -15.36
N LEU A 612 4.91 22.27 -15.50
CA LEU A 612 5.83 21.52 -14.64
C LEU A 612 7.22 22.16 -14.63
N ALA A 613 7.76 22.52 -15.81
CA ALA A 613 9.04 23.22 -15.90
C ALA A 613 9.01 24.60 -15.20
N GLY A 614 7.87 25.29 -15.22
CA GLY A 614 7.67 26.56 -14.53
C GLY A 614 7.71 26.45 -13.01
N ILE A 615 7.24 25.34 -12.45
CA ILE A 615 7.20 25.06 -11.01
C ILE A 615 8.40 24.22 -10.51
N ARG A 616 9.57 24.41 -11.13
CA ARG A 616 10.82 23.70 -10.79
C ARG A 616 10.76 22.18 -11.00
N GLY A 617 9.83 21.70 -11.79
CA GLY A 617 9.71 20.29 -12.16
C GLY A 617 10.75 19.88 -13.20
N ARG A 618 11.37 18.71 -12.97
CA ARG A 618 12.30 18.07 -13.90
C ARG A 618 11.58 16.92 -14.60
N ILE A 619 11.33 17.06 -15.89
CA ILE A 619 10.69 16.02 -16.71
C ILE A 619 11.68 14.88 -16.94
N GLU A 620 11.23 13.65 -16.70
CA GLU A 620 12.00 12.43 -16.91
C GLU A 620 11.67 11.78 -18.25
N GLY A 621 10.39 11.81 -18.66
CA GLY A 621 9.96 11.24 -19.94
C GLY A 621 8.47 11.27 -20.17
N ASN A 622 8.09 10.82 -21.37
CA ASN A 622 6.72 10.81 -21.88
C ASN A 622 6.44 9.42 -22.45
N THR A 623 5.31 8.82 -22.12
CA THR A 623 4.85 7.54 -22.69
C THR A 623 3.48 7.74 -23.34
N THR A 624 3.36 7.35 -24.61
CA THR A 624 2.06 7.35 -25.30
C THR A 624 1.27 6.13 -24.85
N LEU A 625 -0.01 6.31 -24.56
CA LEU A 625 -0.94 5.29 -24.12
C LEU A 625 -2.08 5.13 -25.17
N PRO A 626 -2.81 4.00 -25.16
CA PRO A 626 -4.00 3.83 -25.98
C PRO A 626 -5.03 4.98 -25.80
N GLY A 627 -5.74 5.31 -26.88
CA GLY A 627 -6.80 6.33 -26.88
C GLY A 627 -6.32 7.79 -26.88
N ASN A 628 -5.21 8.09 -27.57
CA ASN A 628 -4.61 9.45 -27.64
C ASN A 628 -4.24 10.04 -26.26
N ARG A 629 -3.90 9.19 -25.29
CA ARG A 629 -3.45 9.64 -23.96
C ARG A 629 -1.93 9.64 -23.89
N VAL A 630 -1.38 10.54 -23.09
CA VAL A 630 0.05 10.65 -22.84
C VAL A 630 0.26 10.76 -21.34
N ARG A 631 1.22 9.98 -20.85
CA ARG A 631 1.68 10.03 -19.46
C ARG A 631 3.03 10.73 -19.40
N ILE A 632 3.17 11.69 -18.51
CA ILE A 632 4.36 12.52 -18.28
C ILE A 632 4.87 12.22 -16.88
N SER A 633 6.13 11.78 -16.78
CA SER A 633 6.82 11.56 -15.50
C SER A 633 7.76 12.73 -15.19
N ALA A 634 7.73 13.25 -13.96
CA ALA A 634 8.57 14.36 -13.53
C ALA A 634 8.89 14.31 -12.03
N GLN A 635 10.02 14.88 -11.62
CA GLN A 635 10.36 15.16 -10.23
C GLN A 635 10.03 16.62 -9.90
N VAL A 636 9.26 16.89 -8.85
CA VAL A 636 8.80 18.24 -8.49
C VAL A 636 8.92 18.47 -6.98
N PRO A 637 9.42 19.62 -6.51
CA PRO A 637 9.39 19.95 -5.09
C PRO A 637 7.96 20.00 -4.55
N VAL A 638 7.71 19.36 -3.40
CA VAL A 638 6.37 19.27 -2.81
C VAL A 638 5.79 20.66 -2.51
N ALA A 639 6.65 21.62 -2.13
CA ALA A 639 6.25 23.00 -1.86
C ALA A 639 5.60 23.72 -3.06
N GLU A 640 5.76 23.19 -4.28
CA GLU A 640 5.19 23.74 -5.51
C GLU A 640 3.91 22.99 -5.96
N LEU A 641 3.52 21.93 -5.25
CA LEU A 641 2.43 21.03 -5.65
C LEU A 641 1.09 21.33 -4.96
N ASP A 642 1.03 22.28 -4.04
CA ASP A 642 -0.18 22.57 -3.23
C ASP A 642 -1.42 22.81 -4.11
N ASP A 643 -1.30 23.58 -5.20
CA ASP A 643 -2.40 23.92 -6.11
C ASP A 643 -2.36 23.15 -7.44
N PHE A 644 -1.51 22.13 -7.55
CA PHE A 644 -1.27 21.46 -8.82
C PHE A 644 -2.53 20.76 -9.36
N GLN A 645 -3.36 20.18 -8.49
CA GLN A 645 -4.61 19.53 -8.90
C GLN A 645 -5.60 20.50 -9.56
N THR A 646 -5.80 21.68 -8.95
CA THR A 646 -6.69 22.72 -9.47
C THR A 646 -6.16 23.24 -10.81
N THR A 647 -4.86 23.46 -10.87
CA THR A 647 -4.18 23.93 -12.08
C THR A 647 -4.28 22.90 -13.21
N LEU A 648 -4.05 21.62 -12.93
CA LEU A 648 -4.17 20.54 -13.89
C LEU A 648 -5.57 20.47 -14.50
N LYS A 649 -6.61 20.56 -13.66
CA LYS A 649 -8.00 20.60 -14.14
C LYS A 649 -8.26 21.81 -15.04
N SER A 650 -7.74 22.97 -14.67
CA SER A 650 -7.87 24.19 -15.47
C SER A 650 -7.18 24.08 -16.83
N LEU A 651 -5.96 23.50 -16.88
CA LEU A 651 -5.18 23.37 -18.11
C LEU A 651 -5.74 22.33 -19.08
N THR A 652 -6.42 21.30 -18.56
CA THR A 652 -6.85 20.12 -19.33
C THR A 652 -8.35 20.07 -19.59
N GLY A 653 -9.09 21.12 -19.22
CA GLY A 653 -10.55 21.10 -19.24
C GLY A 653 -11.14 20.00 -18.34
N GLY A 654 -10.40 19.60 -17.29
CA GLY A 654 -10.77 18.56 -16.34
C GLY A 654 -10.41 17.13 -16.76
N ALA A 655 -9.80 16.93 -17.93
CA ALA A 655 -9.46 15.60 -18.45
C ALA A 655 -8.12 15.03 -17.93
N GLY A 656 -7.34 15.83 -17.21
CA GLY A 656 -6.06 15.43 -16.64
C GLY A 656 -6.17 14.83 -15.24
N SER A 657 -5.38 13.79 -14.99
CA SER A 657 -5.17 13.23 -13.66
C SER A 657 -3.68 13.19 -13.34
N PHE A 658 -3.33 13.22 -12.05
CA PHE A 658 -1.96 13.00 -11.63
C PHE A 658 -1.91 12.15 -10.37
N THR A 659 -0.75 11.56 -10.14
CA THR A 659 -0.39 10.93 -8.87
C THR A 659 1.00 11.39 -8.48
N MET A 660 1.30 11.33 -7.18
CA MET A 660 2.64 11.62 -6.68
C MET A 660 3.06 10.61 -5.61
N SER A 661 4.36 10.42 -5.45
CA SER A 661 4.98 9.66 -4.38
C SER A 661 6.26 10.37 -3.91
N PHE A 662 6.65 10.19 -2.64
CA PHE A 662 7.94 10.67 -2.17
C PHE A 662 9.06 10.07 -3.03
N ASP A 663 10.10 10.86 -3.31
CA ASP A 663 11.29 10.39 -4.02
C ASP A 663 12.53 10.55 -3.13
N HIS A 664 12.90 11.79 -2.79
CA HIS A 664 14.06 12.09 -1.94
C HIS A 664 14.02 13.54 -1.40
N TYR A 665 15.00 13.90 -0.57
CA TYR A 665 15.27 15.29 -0.19
C TYR A 665 16.38 15.91 -1.06
N ASP A 666 16.12 17.08 -1.63
CA ASP A 666 17.11 17.85 -2.39
C ASP A 666 17.32 19.24 -1.80
N ARG A 667 18.45 19.88 -2.15
CA ARG A 667 18.82 21.20 -1.65
C ARG A 667 17.90 22.27 -2.21
N VAL A 668 17.37 23.11 -1.32
CA VAL A 668 16.59 24.27 -1.74
C VAL A 668 17.44 25.30 -2.51
N PRO A 669 16.85 26.03 -3.47
CA PRO A 669 17.48 27.19 -4.08
C PRO A 669 18.00 28.21 -3.04
N PRO A 670 19.14 28.88 -3.27
CA PRO A 670 19.73 29.82 -2.31
C PRO A 670 18.79 30.93 -1.83
N ASP A 671 17.87 31.36 -2.68
CA ASP A 671 16.92 32.43 -2.35
C ASP A 671 15.84 31.94 -1.38
N ILE A 672 15.39 30.70 -1.53
CA ILE A 672 14.45 30.05 -0.59
C ILE A 672 15.13 29.81 0.75
N GLN A 673 16.38 29.33 0.75
CA GLN A 673 17.15 29.13 1.99
C GLN A 673 17.23 30.43 2.81
N LYS A 674 17.59 31.56 2.18
CA LYS A 674 17.67 32.86 2.86
C LYS A 674 16.32 33.31 3.43
N ARG A 675 15.22 33.03 2.74
CA ARG A 675 13.87 33.35 3.22
C ARG A 675 13.54 32.57 4.49
N LEU A 676 13.77 31.25 4.48
CA LEU A 676 13.53 30.37 5.62
C LEU A 676 14.41 30.75 6.84
N GLU A 677 15.68 31.07 6.60
CA GLU A 677 16.60 31.58 7.64
C GLU A 677 16.09 32.88 8.29
N ALA A 678 15.53 33.79 7.49
CA ALA A 678 14.96 35.04 7.99
C ALA A 678 13.68 34.83 8.80
N GLU A 679 12.79 33.93 8.35
CA GLU A 679 11.55 33.57 9.07
C GLU A 679 11.88 32.97 10.45
N PHE A 680 12.86 32.07 10.52
CA PHE A 680 13.33 31.49 11.78
C PHE A 680 13.92 32.54 12.74
N SER A 681 14.76 33.44 12.21
CA SER A 681 15.38 34.50 13.00
C SER A 681 14.36 35.50 13.58
N ALA A 682 13.27 35.77 12.86
CA ALA A 682 12.19 36.63 13.33
C ALA A 682 11.36 35.97 14.45
N GLY A 683 11.16 34.64 14.39
CA GLY A 683 10.44 33.87 15.40
C GLY A 683 11.18 33.76 16.75
N GLN A 684 12.51 33.78 16.76
CA GLN A 684 13.30 33.79 18.01
C GLN A 684 13.38 35.17 18.70
N GLY A 685 12.90 36.22 18.04
CA GLY A 685 12.90 37.60 18.56
C GLY A 685 11.63 38.01 19.31
N GLN A 686 10.61 37.16 19.35
CA GLN A 686 9.42 37.26 20.20
C GLN A 686 9.56 36.34 21.41
#